data_AF-A0A6A5BYY0-F1
#
_entry.id   AF-A0A6A5BYY0-F1
#
_cell.length_a   1.000
_cell.length_b   1.000
_cell.length_c   1.000
_cell.angle_alpha   90.00
_cell.angle_beta   90.00
_cell.angle_gamma   90.00
#
_symmetry.space_group_name_H-M   'P 1'
#
loop_
_entity.id
_entity.type
_entity.pdbx_description
1 polymer ?
#
loop_
_entity_poly.entity_id
_entity_poly.type
_entity_poly.pdbx_seq_one_letter_code
_entity_poly.pdbx_strand_id
1 'polypeptide(L)'
;MSDSSSASSPPQQQEPPAKASSYKVLPTTPTNNNGSTSGVHSRSRTTIRPLPGSGGSTLVAGHHHPSSSPTTSTNNTNTTTTMGRPSLPVLPSQDNLGAHTHRLVSTMVKTALDYDQFAQVITTSPSLLSALYSQRLLNSSELDEMASALYQLANALSTLCFMNKVLIGIEFERGTDTSTTPTGSGLVIMRGNTIATKIMDNIVKSEGVDYLKSILLEPMKKVLLDEALDLEIDPNKFESNARMESDTDLPSLENTNFEGKPNHEMRVEENLENLNLFCRYFLDRMLSREALESMPFNIRYICKVIYEMCRDKYRVENAETLIASFVFLRLFNPTIVYPESREILPTEVKIHSKQRRNLVLISKVIQQIANGFEFGAKETFMIPLNPLINEYIEKAKKFLVECATLDCEMKLEAMEKQVPEKVKSKVISNDDKLIQDAMNVQMLIKTHEKTILEKNNQNCKDLINVLNRLPKIEEAIKTEIINHSSSSNNSSSNTLTSSSVTSKEDKKYQDSERYLELLEKAKQEDVRDLEAMNVLTCRHTDPQGRPVVIFSEEKIRKEDLERTLLYMIAKLDKVVENDYVMIWCVSNSTSQARPGFSWMLNVYRTITRKYKKNLKSLYILHPTMMIKVIMKCFSPFVSEKFWKKLHLVDSIQDIYKDIPEETLPLPPTTVAYDIMQNNIKSNQYALFGVPLEDVMTNRKDCIGNLVPTPIKKCMDFMRNHHADTRGIFRISGNQATVNQLKILLNHGSNVDLHHVDCHVLSSLIKLFFRELPDPLFKYSIYDEIINAVKEAGSSTSIIIERLKIIIAKLPQYHFELAKELFSLLYYLQTLSEENMMNAHNLAIVFGPNIIRSNSPNPLLALQDNGPLTYATEIMICYYDQLFTTNQSVIIENNARPVSRNHRPQALNDGDLEKLKSLNFDQQ
;
A
#
# COMPACT_ATOMS: atom_id res chain seq x y z
N MET A 1 -58.22 -4.77 -33.46
CA MET A 1 -59.56 -5.30 -33.13
C MET A 1 -59.37 -6.55 -32.29
N SER A 2 -60.17 -6.70 -31.24
CA SER A 2 -60.62 -7.95 -30.60
C SER A 2 -59.84 -9.28 -30.79
N ASP A 3 -59.25 -9.73 -29.67
CA ASP A 3 -59.62 -10.97 -28.96
C ASP A 3 -59.23 -12.40 -29.44
N SER A 4 -59.22 -13.28 -28.43
CA SER A 4 -59.04 -14.74 -28.41
C SER A 4 -57.65 -15.28 -28.78
N SER A 5 -56.86 -15.97 -27.93
CA SER A 5 -57.05 -16.91 -26.80
C SER A 5 -57.08 -18.40 -27.17
N SER A 6 -56.05 -19.13 -26.75
CA SER A 6 -56.13 -20.56 -26.40
C SER A 6 -55.03 -20.89 -25.39
N ALA A 7 -55.23 -21.92 -24.57
CA ALA A 7 -54.32 -22.32 -23.50
C ALA A 7 -53.98 -23.81 -23.61
N SER A 8 -52.86 -24.23 -23.02
CA SER A 8 -52.55 -25.65 -22.78
C SER A 8 -51.85 -25.84 -21.44
N SER A 9 -52.16 -26.96 -20.80
CA SER A 9 -51.76 -27.35 -19.43
C SER A 9 -51.29 -28.83 -19.47
N PRO A 10 -50.75 -29.40 -18.38
CA PRO A 10 -49.50 -30.17 -18.48
C PRO A 10 -49.63 -31.71 -18.51
N PRO A 11 -48.54 -32.43 -18.86
CA PRO A 11 -48.39 -33.85 -18.56
C PRO A 11 -48.18 -34.12 -17.05
N GLN A 12 -48.49 -35.35 -16.64
CA GLN A 12 -48.53 -35.78 -15.23
C GLN A 12 -47.18 -36.32 -14.72
N GLN A 13 -46.93 -36.23 -13.41
CA GLN A 13 -45.86 -36.98 -12.75
C GLN A 13 -46.35 -38.39 -12.34
N GLN A 14 -45.44 -39.37 -12.36
CA GLN A 14 -45.65 -40.72 -11.84
C GLN A 14 -44.66 -40.99 -10.70
N GLU A 15 -45.15 -41.44 -9.55
CA GLU A 15 -44.30 -42.09 -8.53
C GLU A 15 -43.95 -43.51 -8.97
N PRO A 16 -42.75 -44.02 -8.61
CA PRO A 16 -42.71 -45.14 -7.67
C PRO A 16 -41.41 -45.15 -6.80
N PRO A 17 -41.12 -46.20 -5.99
CA PRO A 17 -41.88 -46.56 -4.79
C PRO A 17 -40.96 -46.73 -3.55
N ALA A 18 -41.53 -46.67 -2.34
CA ALA A 18 -40.76 -46.91 -1.12
C ALA A 18 -40.31 -48.37 -0.96
N LYS A 19 -39.04 -48.57 -0.54
CA LYS A 19 -38.55 -49.83 0.04
C LYS A 19 -37.73 -49.54 1.29
N ALA A 20 -38.10 -50.17 2.40
CA ALA A 20 -37.32 -50.15 3.63
C ALA A 20 -36.32 -51.31 3.67
N SER A 21 -35.11 -51.06 4.16
CA SER A 21 -34.14 -52.08 4.56
C SER A 21 -33.57 -51.73 5.93
N SER A 22 -34.03 -52.44 6.96
CA SER A 22 -33.59 -52.25 8.33
C SER A 22 -32.31 -53.04 8.62
N TYR A 23 -31.29 -52.36 9.14
CA TYR A 23 -30.14 -53.01 9.78
C TYR A 23 -30.05 -52.61 11.25
N LYS A 24 -30.06 -53.63 12.12
CA LYS A 24 -29.85 -53.47 13.56
C LYS A 24 -28.38 -53.19 13.84
N VAL A 25 -28.11 -52.28 14.78
CA VAL A 25 -26.88 -52.28 15.57
C VAL A 25 -27.29 -52.50 17.03
N LEU A 26 -26.73 -53.52 17.67
CA LEU A 26 -26.84 -53.77 19.11
C LEU A 26 -25.50 -53.41 19.78
N PRO A 27 -25.49 -53.02 21.06
CA PRO A 27 -24.40 -52.25 21.64
C PRO A 27 -23.24 -53.11 22.13
N THR A 28 -22.03 -52.56 22.07
CA THR A 28 -20.85 -53.02 22.82
C THR A 28 -20.21 -51.87 23.58
N THR A 29 -19.89 -52.14 24.84
CA THR A 29 -19.40 -51.19 25.86
C THR A 29 -17.93 -50.80 25.68
N PRO A 30 -17.53 -49.56 26.00
CA PRO A 30 -16.21 -49.28 26.55
C PRO A 30 -16.20 -49.60 28.05
N THR A 31 -15.12 -50.22 28.55
CA THR A 31 -14.93 -50.53 29.98
C THR A 31 -14.15 -49.43 30.72
N ASN A 32 -14.42 -49.27 32.01
CA ASN A 32 -13.78 -48.29 32.90
C ASN A 32 -12.29 -48.53 33.14
N ASN A 33 -11.55 -47.45 33.43
CA ASN A 33 -10.83 -47.39 34.71
C ASN A 33 -10.54 -45.94 35.19
N ASN A 34 -11.11 -45.61 36.36
CA ASN A 34 -10.71 -44.70 37.46
C ASN A 34 -9.70 -43.55 37.20
N GLY A 35 -9.88 -42.34 37.74
CA GLY A 35 -10.87 -41.78 38.69
C GLY A 35 -10.65 -40.25 38.85
N SER A 36 -11.25 -39.50 39.79
CA SER A 36 -12.15 -39.82 40.91
C SER A 36 -12.83 -38.54 41.45
N THR A 37 -14.12 -38.61 41.88
CA THR A 37 -14.84 -37.78 42.90
C THR A 37 -14.73 -36.23 42.90
N SER A 38 -15.74 -35.39 43.15
CA SER A 38 -17.21 -35.44 43.36
C SER A 38 -17.68 -33.95 43.44
N GLY A 39 -18.82 -33.47 42.91
CA GLY A 39 -20.21 -33.68 43.37
C GLY A 39 -20.54 -32.93 44.69
N VAL A 40 -21.68 -32.25 44.94
CA VAL A 40 -22.91 -31.97 44.16
C VAL A 40 -23.71 -30.79 44.80
N HIS A 41 -24.48 -30.03 44.00
CA HIS A 41 -25.64 -29.15 44.31
C HIS A 41 -25.87 -28.36 45.65
N SER A 42 -25.90 -27.03 45.51
CA SER A 42 -27.11 -26.16 45.67
C SER A 42 -27.55 -25.49 47.00
N ARG A 43 -28.36 -24.43 46.79
CA ARG A 43 -29.38 -23.78 47.64
C ARG A 43 -28.96 -22.86 48.80
N SER A 44 -29.83 -21.85 48.97
CA SER A 44 -29.73 -20.70 49.88
C SER A 44 -30.73 -20.79 51.03
N ARG A 45 -30.42 -20.19 52.20
CA ARG A 45 -31.29 -19.20 52.88
C ARG A 45 -30.71 -18.60 54.18
N THR A 46 -31.34 -17.47 54.58
CA THR A 46 -31.49 -16.94 55.96
C THR A 46 -30.28 -16.48 56.79
N THR A 47 -30.11 -15.14 56.85
CA THR A 47 -30.20 -14.26 58.06
C THR A 47 -29.60 -14.69 59.40
N ILE A 48 -28.90 -13.73 60.05
CA ILE A 48 -29.18 -13.28 61.45
C ILE A 48 -28.58 -11.87 61.69
N ARG A 49 -29.11 -11.12 62.66
CA ARG A 49 -28.73 -9.76 63.13
C ARG A 49 -28.25 -9.87 64.60
N PRO A 50 -27.49 -8.93 65.21
CA PRO A 50 -28.01 -7.57 65.47
C PRO A 50 -26.98 -6.41 65.54
N LEU A 51 -27.54 -5.23 65.88
CA LEU A 51 -26.94 -3.96 66.35
C LEU A 51 -26.36 -4.10 67.79
N PRO A 52 -25.76 -3.08 68.48
CA PRO A 52 -25.80 -1.61 68.27
C PRO A 52 -24.42 -0.89 68.33
N GLY A 53 -24.30 0.46 68.23
CA GLY A 53 -25.28 1.51 67.90
C GLY A 53 -24.77 2.93 68.25
N SER A 54 -25.69 3.90 68.36
CA SER A 54 -25.58 5.24 68.99
C SER A 54 -24.37 6.15 68.67
N GLY A 55 -24.56 7.41 68.28
CA GLY A 55 -25.79 8.19 68.11
C GLY A 55 -25.50 9.57 67.51
N GLY A 56 -26.53 10.30 67.10
CA GLY A 56 -26.38 11.60 66.43
C GLY A 56 -26.91 12.77 67.24
N SER A 57 -26.33 13.96 67.03
CA SER A 57 -26.89 15.27 67.39
C SER A 57 -26.00 16.39 66.83
N THR A 58 -26.42 17.66 66.67
CA THR A 58 -27.64 18.26 66.05
C THR A 58 -27.26 19.72 65.68
N LEU A 59 -28.10 20.45 64.92
CA LEU A 59 -28.17 21.93 64.82
C LEU A 59 -27.05 22.67 64.03
N VAL A 60 -27.28 23.88 63.48
CA VAL A 60 -28.46 24.44 62.76
C VAL A 60 -28.07 25.75 62.03
N ALA A 61 -28.74 26.07 60.90
CA ALA A 61 -28.75 27.37 60.20
C ALA A 61 -27.40 27.94 59.69
N GLY A 62 -27.34 28.95 58.81
CA GLY A 62 -28.41 29.72 58.15
C GLY A 62 -27.88 30.56 56.97
N HIS A 63 -28.78 31.16 56.18
CA HIS A 63 -28.43 31.95 54.99
C HIS A 63 -27.68 33.25 55.30
N HIS A 64 -26.82 33.74 54.38
CA HIS A 64 -27.17 34.88 53.51
C HIS A 64 -26.12 35.20 52.41
N HIS A 65 -26.62 35.50 51.21
CA HIS A 65 -26.00 36.31 50.15
C HIS A 65 -26.70 37.70 50.13
N PRO A 66 -26.21 38.76 49.44
CA PRO A 66 -25.20 38.82 48.36
C PRO A 66 -23.88 39.51 48.84
N SER A 67 -23.18 40.50 48.24
CA SER A 67 -23.32 41.35 47.03
C SER A 67 -22.02 42.08 46.63
N SER A 68 -22.04 42.70 45.43
CA SER A 68 -21.25 43.87 44.97
C SER A 68 -19.70 43.83 44.95
N SER A 69 -19.18 43.71 43.72
CA SER A 69 -17.99 44.42 43.18
C SER A 69 -18.28 45.94 43.03
N PRO A 70 -17.36 46.87 42.62
CA PRO A 70 -16.21 46.69 41.72
C PRO A 70 -14.96 47.59 42.00
N THR A 71 -14.14 47.82 40.96
CA THR A 71 -13.13 48.92 40.77
C THR A 71 -11.88 48.94 41.67
N THR A 72 -10.70 49.46 41.29
CA THR A 72 -9.83 49.43 40.08
C THR A 72 -8.62 50.34 40.37
N SER A 73 -7.47 50.13 39.70
CA SER A 73 -6.34 51.08 39.60
C SER A 73 -5.56 51.36 40.93
N THR A 74 -4.28 51.78 40.98
CA THR A 74 -3.24 51.97 39.93
C THR A 74 -1.81 52.01 40.53
N ASN A 75 -0.81 51.81 39.67
CA ASN A 75 0.53 52.43 39.67
C ASN A 75 1.62 52.12 40.75
N ASN A 76 2.77 51.70 40.20
CA ASN A 76 4.12 52.26 40.37
C ASN A 76 4.94 52.04 41.66
N THR A 77 6.00 51.24 41.48
CA THR A 77 7.42 51.55 41.76
C THR A 77 7.77 52.46 42.94
N ASN A 78 8.61 51.94 43.85
CA ASN A 78 10.01 52.36 43.84
C ASN A 78 10.95 51.33 44.49
N THR A 79 12.19 51.30 44.01
CA THR A 79 13.29 50.49 44.54
C THR A 79 14.04 51.25 45.64
N THR A 80 14.26 50.63 46.79
CA THR A 80 15.25 51.09 47.78
C THR A 80 16.05 49.91 48.30
N THR A 81 17.38 50.00 48.26
CA THR A 81 18.29 48.90 48.56
C THR A 81 18.74 48.90 50.02
N THR A 82 18.53 47.80 50.74
CA THR A 82 19.14 47.55 52.06
C THR A 82 19.71 46.13 52.11
N MET A 83 20.96 46.00 52.57
CA MET A 83 21.66 44.71 52.59
C MET A 83 21.21 43.81 53.75
N GLY A 84 20.74 42.61 53.42
CA GLY A 84 20.41 41.56 54.39
C GLY A 84 21.47 40.45 54.43
N ARG A 85 21.70 39.87 55.62
CA ARG A 85 22.49 38.63 55.77
C ARG A 85 21.79 37.46 55.07
N PRO A 86 22.52 36.46 54.54
CA PRO A 86 21.89 35.24 54.03
C PRO A 86 21.31 34.40 55.17
N SER A 87 19.98 34.33 55.25
CA SER A 87 19.25 33.33 56.04
C SER A 87 19.13 32.01 55.26
N LEU A 88 19.06 30.89 55.97
CA LEU A 88 18.88 29.58 55.32
C LEU A 88 17.50 29.45 54.67
N PRO A 89 17.37 28.76 53.53
CA PRO A 89 16.07 28.49 52.91
C PRO A 89 15.25 27.52 53.78
N VAL A 90 14.03 27.92 54.10
CA VAL A 90 13.03 27.07 54.78
C VAL A 90 12.55 25.99 53.80
N LEU A 91 12.55 24.72 54.25
CA LEU A 91 12.01 23.60 53.47
C LEU A 91 10.49 23.74 53.26
N PRO A 92 9.94 23.40 52.08
CA PRO A 92 8.48 23.37 51.88
C PRO A 92 7.82 22.34 52.82
N SER A 93 6.68 22.70 53.41
CA SER A 93 5.88 21.74 54.20
C SER A 93 5.29 20.64 53.31
N GLN A 94 5.07 19.46 53.88
CA GLN A 94 4.64 18.26 53.16
C GLN A 94 3.28 18.42 52.46
N ASP A 95 2.42 19.33 52.94
CA ASP A 95 1.08 19.61 52.40
C ASP A 95 1.13 20.01 50.91
N ASN A 96 2.19 20.71 50.49
CA ASN A 96 2.36 21.13 49.10
C ASN A 96 2.53 19.94 48.14
N LEU A 97 3.08 18.81 48.58
CA LEU A 97 3.26 17.63 47.74
C LEU A 97 1.91 16.94 47.47
N GLY A 98 1.06 16.81 48.50
CA GLY A 98 -0.31 16.29 48.37
C GLY A 98 -1.20 17.21 47.53
N ALA A 99 -1.07 18.53 47.70
CA ALA A 99 -1.78 19.50 46.87
C ALA A 99 -1.33 19.45 45.39
N HIS A 100 -0.05 19.17 45.13
CA HIS A 100 0.48 19.02 43.77
C HIS A 100 0.00 17.74 43.08
N THR A 101 0.07 16.58 43.75
CA THR A 101 -0.43 15.31 43.20
C THR A 101 -1.95 15.33 43.00
N HIS A 102 -2.72 15.91 43.94
CA HIS A 102 -4.17 16.06 43.77
C HIS A 102 -4.54 16.98 42.60
N ARG A 103 -3.78 18.07 42.37
CA ARG A 103 -3.97 18.93 41.18
C ARG A 103 -3.63 18.19 39.89
N LEU A 104 -2.52 17.45 39.87
CA LEU A 104 -2.14 16.59 38.74
C LEU A 104 -3.26 15.60 38.42
N VAL A 105 -3.63 14.71 39.35
CA VAL A 105 -4.67 13.69 39.17
C VAL A 105 -6.01 14.30 38.73
N SER A 106 -6.41 15.44 39.30
CA SER A 106 -7.60 16.19 38.88
C SER A 106 -7.52 16.64 37.41
N THR A 107 -6.36 17.13 36.97
CA THR A 107 -6.10 17.44 35.55
C THR A 107 -6.07 16.20 34.67
N MET A 108 -5.52 15.06 35.12
CA MET A 108 -5.52 13.80 34.35
C MET A 108 -6.94 13.31 34.10
N VAL A 109 -7.75 13.23 35.16
CA VAL A 109 -9.16 12.82 35.09
C VAL A 109 -9.97 13.78 34.22
N LYS A 110 -9.71 15.09 34.27
CA LYS A 110 -10.37 16.06 33.39
C LYS A 110 -9.98 15.84 31.92
N THR A 111 -8.68 15.80 31.60
CA THR A 111 -8.17 15.59 30.24
C THR A 111 -8.78 14.35 29.59
N ALA A 112 -8.85 13.25 30.33
CA ALA A 112 -9.37 11.99 29.82
C ALA A 112 -10.90 12.04 29.59
N LEU A 113 -11.65 12.73 30.47
CA LEU A 113 -13.09 13.00 30.27
C LEU A 113 -13.36 13.96 29.10
N ASP A 114 -12.48 14.94 28.85
CA ASP A 114 -12.57 15.84 27.69
C ASP A 114 -12.44 15.02 26.37
N TYR A 115 -11.61 13.96 26.35
CA TYR A 115 -11.50 13.02 25.22
C TYR A 115 -12.67 12.03 25.10
N ASP A 116 -13.24 11.50 26.21
CA ASP A 116 -14.51 10.75 26.17
C ASP A 116 -15.60 11.58 25.46
N GLN A 117 -15.74 12.87 25.83
CA GLN A 117 -16.73 13.76 25.22
C GLN A 117 -16.45 14.03 23.74
N PHE A 118 -15.20 14.28 23.35
CA PHE A 118 -14.85 14.51 21.94
C PHE A 118 -15.15 13.29 21.06
N ALA A 119 -14.77 12.09 21.49
CA ALA A 119 -14.99 10.87 20.73
C ALA A 119 -16.49 10.52 20.64
N GLN A 120 -17.28 10.80 21.68
CA GLN A 120 -18.73 10.71 21.60
C GLN A 120 -19.28 11.67 20.51
N VAL A 121 -18.87 12.94 20.53
CA VAL A 121 -19.35 13.95 19.56
C VAL A 121 -18.93 13.62 18.12
N ILE A 122 -17.68 13.19 17.89
CA ILE A 122 -17.18 12.94 16.53
C ILE A 122 -17.79 11.68 15.89
N THR A 123 -18.20 10.69 16.69
CA THR A 123 -18.85 9.46 16.19
C THR A 123 -20.38 9.56 16.12
N THR A 124 -21.00 10.58 16.73
CA THR A 124 -22.48 10.73 16.79
C THR A 124 -23.03 11.98 16.08
N SER A 125 -22.20 12.91 15.59
CA SER A 125 -22.68 14.13 14.92
C SER A 125 -22.60 14.01 13.39
N PRO A 126 -23.73 13.94 12.66
CA PRO A 126 -23.73 13.83 11.19
C PRO A 126 -23.11 15.05 10.51
N SER A 127 -23.31 16.23 11.08
CA SER A 127 -22.73 17.49 10.62
C SER A 127 -21.20 17.47 10.60
N LEU A 128 -20.58 16.78 11.57
CA LEU A 128 -19.14 16.62 11.65
C LEU A 128 -18.65 15.55 10.68
N LEU A 129 -19.28 14.37 10.70
CA LEU A 129 -18.94 13.27 9.78
C LEU A 129 -19.00 13.72 8.31
N SER A 130 -19.99 14.55 7.94
CA SER A 130 -20.11 15.20 6.63
C SER A 130 -18.98 16.20 6.32
N ALA A 131 -18.54 17.01 7.29
CA ALA A 131 -17.40 17.90 7.13
C ALA A 131 -16.10 17.12 6.87
N LEU A 132 -15.88 16.03 7.61
CA LEU A 132 -14.74 15.11 7.39
C LEU A 132 -14.84 14.36 6.05
N TYR A 133 -16.06 14.16 5.54
CA TYR A 133 -16.31 13.50 4.26
C TYR A 133 -15.88 14.30 3.02
N SER A 134 -15.43 15.55 3.18
CA SER A 134 -15.03 16.46 2.10
C SER A 134 -13.64 16.12 1.50
N GLN A 135 -13.52 14.88 1.00
CA GLN A 135 -12.28 14.18 0.60
C GLN A 135 -11.59 14.77 -0.65
N ARG A 136 -11.00 15.96 -0.51
CA ARG A 136 -9.87 16.48 -1.30
C ARG A 136 -8.84 17.16 -0.38
N LEU A 137 -8.62 16.57 0.81
CA LEU A 137 -7.78 17.11 1.88
C LEU A 137 -6.80 16.08 2.43
N LEU A 138 -7.31 14.90 2.80
CA LEU A 138 -6.51 13.78 3.28
C LEU A 138 -5.89 13.02 2.10
N ASN A 139 -4.63 12.61 2.22
CA ASN A 139 -4.01 11.60 1.37
C ASN A 139 -4.45 10.17 1.79
N SER A 140 -4.10 9.14 1.01
CA SER A 140 -4.62 7.78 1.30
C SER A 140 -4.14 7.18 2.62
N SER A 141 -2.98 7.59 3.17
CA SER A 141 -2.52 7.14 4.50
C SER A 141 -3.32 7.81 5.60
N GLU A 142 -3.46 9.14 5.53
CA GLU A 142 -4.26 9.92 6.48
C GLU A 142 -5.72 9.46 6.51
N LEU A 143 -6.26 9.03 5.35
CA LEU A 143 -7.60 8.44 5.24
C LEU A 143 -7.70 7.07 5.93
N ASP A 144 -6.70 6.20 5.77
CA ASP A 144 -6.62 4.88 6.42
C ASP A 144 -6.42 5.00 7.94
N GLU A 145 -5.52 5.88 8.38
CA GLU A 145 -5.27 6.22 9.79
C GLU A 145 -6.54 6.77 10.45
N MET A 146 -7.23 7.73 9.81
CA MET A 146 -8.47 8.30 10.32
C MET A 146 -9.62 7.30 10.38
N ALA A 147 -9.78 6.46 9.34
CA ALA A 147 -10.81 5.43 9.29
C ALA A 147 -10.62 4.37 10.38
N SER A 148 -9.37 3.94 10.62
CA SER A 148 -9.02 3.01 11.69
C SER A 148 -9.34 3.60 13.06
N ALA A 149 -8.88 4.82 13.35
CA ALA A 149 -9.11 5.47 14.64
C ALA A 149 -10.61 5.73 14.90
N LEU A 150 -11.37 6.23 13.92
CA LEU A 150 -12.83 6.39 14.04
C LEU A 150 -13.55 5.05 14.25
N TYR A 151 -13.10 3.96 13.60
CA TYR A 151 -13.65 2.62 13.86
C TYR A 151 -13.44 2.18 15.31
N GLN A 152 -12.21 2.29 15.85
CA GLN A 152 -11.90 1.88 17.23
C GLN A 152 -12.76 2.66 18.24
N LEU A 153 -12.83 3.99 18.09
CA LEU A 153 -13.64 4.86 18.95
C LEU A 153 -15.14 4.54 18.88
N ALA A 154 -15.69 4.38 17.67
CA ALA A 154 -17.11 4.11 17.50
C ALA A 154 -17.52 2.70 17.95
N ASN A 155 -16.61 1.72 17.84
CA ASN A 155 -16.81 0.38 18.38
C ASN A 155 -16.84 0.42 19.93
N ALA A 156 -15.83 1.04 20.55
CA ALA A 156 -15.74 1.17 22.01
C ALA A 156 -16.94 1.91 22.63
N LEU A 157 -17.43 2.96 21.96
CA LEU A 157 -18.60 3.74 22.39
C LEU A 157 -19.95 3.12 21.99
N SER A 158 -19.96 1.99 21.28
CA SER A 158 -21.16 1.36 20.69
C SER A 158 -21.93 2.22 19.66
N THR A 159 -21.31 3.28 19.14
CA THR A 159 -21.90 4.22 18.15
C THR A 159 -21.68 3.78 16.69
N LEU A 160 -20.95 2.69 16.47
CA LEU A 160 -20.54 2.17 15.16
C LEU A 160 -21.67 2.03 14.14
N CYS A 161 -22.82 1.47 14.52
CA CYS A 161 -23.98 1.32 13.61
C CYS A 161 -24.49 2.68 13.11
N PHE A 162 -24.70 3.62 14.03
CA PHE A 162 -25.14 4.99 13.71
C PHE A 162 -24.13 5.71 12.81
N MET A 163 -22.83 5.63 13.13
CA MET A 163 -21.77 6.27 12.35
C MET A 163 -21.73 5.72 10.91
N ASN A 164 -21.87 4.40 10.71
CA ASN A 164 -21.95 3.81 9.38
C ASN A 164 -23.21 4.25 8.63
N LYS A 165 -24.39 4.27 9.27
CA LYS A 165 -25.66 4.71 8.67
C LYS A 165 -25.56 6.14 8.14
N VAL A 166 -24.90 7.03 8.88
CA VAL A 166 -24.60 8.40 8.48
C VAL A 166 -23.59 8.47 7.33
N LEU A 167 -22.43 7.80 7.45
CA LEU A 167 -21.36 7.87 6.45
C LEU A 167 -21.77 7.26 5.11
N ILE A 168 -22.54 6.17 5.12
CA ILE A 168 -23.15 5.59 3.92
C ILE A 168 -24.14 6.58 3.30
N GLY A 169 -24.99 7.22 4.10
CA GLY A 169 -25.91 8.27 3.62
C GLY A 169 -25.18 9.41 2.88
N ILE A 170 -24.05 9.89 3.42
CA ILE A 170 -23.27 10.98 2.79
C ILE A 170 -22.64 10.55 1.45
N GLU A 171 -22.21 9.29 1.30
CA GLU A 171 -21.75 8.76 0.00
C GLU A 171 -22.89 8.76 -1.04
N PHE A 172 -24.11 8.37 -0.66
CA PHE A 172 -25.28 8.45 -1.54
C PHE A 172 -25.64 9.89 -1.92
N GLU A 173 -25.61 10.84 -0.96
CA GLU A 173 -25.85 12.26 -1.24
C GLU A 173 -24.87 12.79 -2.30
N ARG A 174 -23.58 12.47 -2.17
CA ARG A 174 -22.56 12.85 -3.16
C ARG A 174 -22.67 12.08 -4.48
N GLY A 175 -23.07 10.81 -4.45
CA GLY A 175 -23.18 9.96 -5.65
C GLY A 175 -24.43 10.21 -6.49
N THR A 176 -25.45 10.85 -5.93
CA THR A 176 -26.69 11.25 -6.64
C THR A 176 -26.70 12.71 -7.09
N ASP A 177 -25.72 13.52 -6.67
CA ASP A 177 -25.60 14.93 -7.06
C ASP A 177 -25.08 15.07 -8.50
N THR A 178 -26.02 15.35 -9.42
CA THR A 178 -25.79 15.55 -10.85
C THR A 178 -24.89 16.75 -11.17
N SER A 179 -24.60 17.65 -10.22
CA SER A 179 -23.66 18.75 -10.42
C SER A 179 -22.19 18.33 -10.36
N THR A 180 -21.88 17.13 -9.82
CA THR A 180 -20.48 16.69 -9.61
C THR A 180 -20.05 15.46 -10.41
N THR A 181 -20.99 14.68 -10.98
CA THR A 181 -20.69 13.49 -11.79
C THR A 181 -21.42 13.52 -13.15
N PRO A 182 -20.73 13.84 -14.27
CA PRO A 182 -21.38 14.07 -15.58
C PRO A 182 -22.10 12.88 -16.21
N THR A 183 -21.99 11.67 -15.67
CA THR A 183 -22.54 10.44 -16.26
C THR A 183 -23.81 9.91 -15.58
N GLY A 184 -24.29 10.58 -14.52
CA GLY A 184 -25.59 10.28 -13.87
C GLY A 184 -25.80 8.84 -13.37
N SER A 185 -24.73 8.06 -13.22
CA SER A 185 -24.77 6.61 -13.05
C SER A 185 -24.35 6.22 -11.64
N GLY A 186 -25.30 5.75 -10.81
CA GLY A 186 -25.07 5.34 -9.42
C GLY A 186 -24.02 4.24 -9.21
N LEU A 187 -23.58 3.59 -10.30
CA LEU A 187 -22.50 2.59 -10.40
C LEU A 187 -21.13 3.00 -9.80
N VAL A 188 -20.95 4.26 -9.37
CA VAL A 188 -19.73 4.76 -8.70
C VAL A 188 -19.85 4.71 -7.16
N ILE A 189 -21.06 4.65 -6.60
CA ILE A 189 -21.33 4.65 -5.15
C ILE A 189 -20.66 3.42 -4.49
N MET A 190 -20.01 3.63 -3.33
CA MET A 190 -19.18 2.65 -2.60
C MET A 190 -17.94 2.09 -3.34
N ARG A 191 -17.67 2.50 -4.58
CA ARG A 191 -16.47 2.04 -5.34
C ARG A 191 -15.27 2.98 -5.21
N GLY A 192 -15.44 4.16 -4.61
CA GLY A 192 -14.36 5.09 -4.33
C GLY A 192 -13.40 4.63 -3.22
N ASN A 193 -12.32 5.39 -3.00
CA ASN A 193 -11.48 5.32 -1.81
C ASN A 193 -11.94 6.41 -0.82
N THR A 194 -12.91 6.07 0.02
CA THR A 194 -13.63 7.03 0.89
C THR A 194 -13.64 6.56 2.34
N ILE A 195 -13.82 7.48 3.30
CA ILE A 195 -13.77 7.14 4.74
C ILE A 195 -14.88 6.14 5.14
N ALA A 196 -16.04 6.17 4.48
CA ALA A 196 -17.07 5.14 4.64
C ALA A 196 -16.54 3.77 4.21
N THR A 197 -15.97 3.67 3.01
CA THR A 197 -15.44 2.40 2.49
C THR A 197 -14.27 1.85 3.31
N LYS A 198 -13.41 2.73 3.86
CA LYS A 198 -12.32 2.34 4.75
C LYS A 198 -12.79 1.90 6.14
N ILE A 199 -13.87 2.49 6.67
CA ILE A 199 -14.50 2.00 7.91
C ILE A 199 -15.17 0.64 7.67
N MET A 200 -15.83 0.43 6.53
CA MET A 200 -16.31 -0.89 6.11
C MET A 200 -15.17 -1.92 5.99
N ASP A 201 -14.03 -1.55 5.37
CA ASP A 201 -12.86 -2.42 5.27
C ASP A 201 -12.25 -2.77 6.65
N ASN A 202 -12.35 -1.87 7.65
CA ASN A 202 -11.95 -2.15 9.03
C ASN A 202 -12.92 -3.14 9.73
N ILE A 203 -14.24 -2.96 9.58
CA ILE A 203 -15.27 -3.88 10.10
C ILE A 203 -15.07 -5.30 9.56
N VAL A 204 -14.76 -5.43 8.26
CA VAL A 204 -14.45 -6.73 7.63
C VAL A 204 -13.17 -7.36 8.23
N LYS A 205 -12.17 -6.57 8.61
CA LYS A 205 -10.94 -7.08 9.27
C LYS A 205 -11.15 -7.48 10.73
N SER A 206 -12.00 -6.79 11.48
CA SER A 206 -12.19 -7.06 12.91
C SER A 206 -13.23 -8.13 13.20
N GLU A 207 -14.28 -8.25 12.37
CA GLU A 207 -15.43 -9.13 12.61
C GLU A 207 -15.64 -10.17 11.50
N GLY A 208 -15.07 -9.96 10.31
CA GLY A 208 -15.26 -10.82 9.15
C GLY A 208 -14.34 -12.04 9.07
N VAL A 209 -13.25 -12.10 9.84
CA VAL A 209 -12.17 -13.10 9.64
C VAL A 209 -12.65 -14.54 9.86
N ASP A 210 -13.33 -14.83 10.96
CA ASP A 210 -13.79 -16.20 11.26
C ASP A 210 -14.93 -16.66 10.33
N TYR A 211 -15.77 -15.72 9.90
CA TYR A 211 -16.78 -15.93 8.87
C TYR A 211 -16.15 -16.25 7.51
N LEU A 212 -15.17 -15.48 7.08
CA LEU A 212 -14.45 -15.73 5.83
C LEU A 212 -13.69 -17.07 5.89
N LYS A 213 -13.16 -17.46 7.06
CA LYS A 213 -12.55 -18.79 7.28
C LYS A 213 -13.56 -19.92 7.11
N SER A 214 -14.74 -19.88 7.73
CA SER A 214 -15.73 -20.97 7.60
C SER A 214 -16.26 -21.15 6.17
N ILE A 215 -16.31 -20.08 5.39
CA ILE A 215 -16.84 -20.11 4.02
C ILE A 215 -15.75 -20.41 2.97
N LEU A 216 -14.60 -19.74 3.03
CA LEU A 216 -13.58 -19.77 1.96
C LEU A 216 -12.40 -20.72 2.22
N LEU A 217 -12.07 -21.08 3.46
CA LEU A 217 -10.80 -21.75 3.76
C LEU A 217 -10.66 -23.11 3.06
N GLU A 218 -11.72 -23.92 3.00
CA GLU A 218 -11.69 -25.23 2.32
C GLU A 218 -11.61 -25.11 0.77
N PRO A 219 -12.41 -24.27 0.09
CA PRO A 219 -12.18 -23.91 -1.30
C PRO A 219 -10.75 -23.43 -1.60
N MET A 220 -10.21 -22.55 -0.76
CA MET A 220 -8.85 -22.01 -0.95
C MET A 220 -7.77 -23.06 -0.71
N LYS A 221 -7.90 -23.93 0.30
CA LYS A 221 -6.98 -25.07 0.50
C LYS A 221 -6.87 -25.94 -0.74
N LYS A 222 -7.97 -26.24 -1.44
CA LYS A 222 -7.91 -27.05 -2.67
C LYS A 222 -7.15 -26.38 -3.81
N VAL A 223 -7.17 -25.05 -3.90
CA VAL A 223 -6.39 -24.27 -4.91
C VAL A 223 -4.92 -24.12 -4.50
N LEU A 224 -4.61 -24.20 -3.21
CA LEU A 224 -3.28 -23.96 -2.65
C LEU A 224 -2.46 -25.23 -2.41
N LEU A 225 -3.10 -26.35 -2.06
CA LEU A 225 -2.44 -27.64 -1.81
C LEU A 225 -2.17 -28.44 -3.10
N ASP A 226 -2.79 -28.05 -4.22
CA ASP A 226 -2.50 -28.62 -5.53
C ASP A 226 -1.49 -27.73 -6.27
N GLU A 227 -0.24 -28.18 -6.32
CA GLU A 227 0.86 -27.51 -7.03
C GLU A 227 0.78 -27.73 -8.55
N ALA A 228 0.15 -28.82 -8.98
CA ALA A 228 -0.03 -29.17 -10.39
C ALA A 228 -1.14 -28.35 -11.04
N LEU A 229 -2.18 -27.97 -10.28
CA LEU A 229 -3.31 -27.16 -10.74
C LEU A 229 -2.88 -25.89 -11.49
N ASP A 230 -3.24 -25.80 -12.76
CA ASP A 230 -3.21 -24.58 -13.56
C ASP A 230 -4.66 -24.24 -13.96
N LEU A 231 -5.05 -22.97 -13.79
CA LEU A 231 -6.35 -22.46 -14.23
C LEU A 231 -6.20 -21.43 -15.36
N GLU A 232 -4.99 -21.21 -15.88
CA GLU A 232 -4.76 -20.27 -16.97
C GLU A 232 -5.49 -20.73 -18.24
N ILE A 233 -6.29 -19.83 -18.80
CA ILE A 233 -7.08 -20.04 -20.02
C ILE A 233 -6.85 -18.93 -21.06
N ASP A 234 -5.86 -18.07 -20.82
CA ASP A 234 -5.37 -17.07 -21.77
C ASP A 234 -4.32 -17.71 -22.70
N PRO A 235 -4.62 -17.94 -24.01
CA PRO A 235 -3.71 -18.67 -24.90
C PRO A 235 -2.32 -18.03 -25.00
N ASN A 236 -2.26 -16.69 -24.93
CA ASN A 236 -1.03 -15.90 -25.00
C ASN A 236 -0.06 -16.15 -23.82
N LYS A 237 -0.52 -16.85 -22.77
CA LYS A 237 0.30 -17.20 -21.59
C LYS A 237 0.71 -18.66 -21.57
N PHE A 238 -0.08 -19.53 -22.20
CA PHE A 238 0.16 -20.98 -22.27
C PHE A 238 1.51 -21.32 -22.93
N GLU A 239 1.80 -20.67 -24.06
CA GLU A 239 3.09 -20.81 -24.78
C GLU A 239 4.30 -20.43 -23.90
N SER A 240 4.09 -19.57 -22.90
CA SER A 240 5.15 -19.04 -22.05
C SER A 240 5.44 -19.91 -20.81
N ASN A 241 4.54 -20.83 -20.45
CA ASN A 241 4.72 -21.83 -19.40
C ASN A 241 5.27 -23.15 -19.96
N ALA A 242 4.78 -23.59 -21.13
CA ALA A 242 5.16 -24.88 -21.74
C ALA A 242 6.65 -25.01 -22.10
N ARG A 243 7.38 -23.88 -22.16
CA ARG A 243 8.84 -23.81 -22.37
C ARG A 243 9.66 -23.72 -21.07
N MET A 244 9.05 -23.95 -19.91
CA MET A 244 9.77 -24.08 -18.62
C MET A 244 9.69 -25.50 -18.04
N GLU A 245 8.73 -26.32 -18.48
CA GLU A 245 8.59 -27.73 -18.07
C GLU A 245 9.64 -28.65 -18.74
N SER A 246 10.46 -28.11 -19.68
CA SER A 246 11.57 -28.81 -20.35
C SER A 246 12.90 -28.77 -19.61
N ASP A 247 13.11 -27.80 -18.71
CA ASP A 247 14.43 -27.39 -18.26
C ASP A 247 14.82 -28.06 -16.92
N THR A 248 14.63 -29.38 -16.81
CA THR A 248 15.01 -30.16 -15.62
C THR A 248 15.95 -31.30 -15.99
N ASP A 249 17.14 -31.30 -15.40
CA ASP A 249 18.26 -32.19 -15.74
C ASP A 249 18.01 -33.67 -15.42
N LEU A 250 17.40 -34.40 -16.37
CA LEU A 250 17.64 -35.83 -16.55
C LEU A 250 18.04 -36.13 -18.00
N PRO A 251 19.07 -36.95 -18.24
CA PRO A 251 19.47 -37.30 -19.60
C PRO A 251 18.39 -38.16 -20.26
N SER A 252 17.86 -37.68 -21.40
CA SER A 252 16.89 -38.38 -22.20
C SER A 252 17.48 -39.68 -22.76
N LEU A 253 16.94 -40.84 -22.36
CA LEU A 253 17.03 -42.03 -23.20
C LEU A 253 16.20 -41.77 -24.45
N GLU A 254 16.85 -41.77 -25.61
CA GLU A 254 16.18 -41.73 -26.91
C GLU A 254 15.37 -43.01 -27.16
N ASN A 255 14.42 -42.94 -28.09
CA ASN A 255 13.73 -44.07 -28.70
C ASN A 255 12.74 -44.87 -27.81
N THR A 256 11.64 -44.22 -27.41
CA THR A 256 10.32 -44.89 -27.48
C THR A 256 9.32 -43.99 -28.20
N ASN A 257 8.61 -44.54 -29.19
CA ASN A 257 7.46 -43.88 -29.79
C ASN A 257 6.33 -43.85 -28.75
N PHE A 258 5.95 -42.68 -28.28
CA PHE A 258 4.74 -42.49 -27.48
C PHE A 258 3.84 -41.43 -28.13
N GLU A 259 2.73 -41.91 -28.70
CA GLU A 259 1.53 -41.10 -28.89
C GLU A 259 1.05 -40.64 -27.50
N GLY A 260 0.71 -39.36 -27.32
CA GLY A 260 0.12 -38.91 -26.04
C GLY A 260 0.66 -37.63 -25.38
N LYS A 261 1.32 -36.70 -26.10
CA LYS A 261 1.28 -35.30 -25.64
C LYS A 261 -0.14 -34.76 -25.88
N PRO A 262 -0.90 -34.35 -24.85
CA PRO A 262 -2.24 -33.80 -25.07
C PRO A 262 -2.12 -32.51 -25.89
N ASN A 263 -2.97 -32.38 -26.91
CA ASN A 263 -3.02 -31.22 -27.78
C ASN A 263 -3.28 -29.94 -26.95
N HIS A 264 -2.66 -28.81 -27.31
CA HIS A 264 -2.72 -27.59 -26.49
C HIS A 264 -4.16 -27.11 -26.22
N GLU A 265 -5.04 -27.30 -27.20
CA GLU A 265 -6.48 -27.01 -27.11
C GLU A 265 -7.15 -27.82 -26.00
N MET A 266 -6.81 -29.12 -25.84
CA MET A 266 -7.37 -29.98 -24.79
C MET A 266 -6.89 -29.56 -23.39
N ARG A 267 -5.64 -29.09 -23.22
CA ARG A 267 -5.15 -28.60 -21.92
C ARG A 267 -5.76 -27.22 -21.56
N VAL A 268 -6.16 -26.42 -22.55
CA VAL A 268 -6.96 -25.19 -22.33
C VAL A 268 -8.42 -25.54 -21.97
N GLU A 269 -9.01 -26.54 -22.61
CA GLU A 269 -10.35 -27.04 -22.31
C GLU A 269 -10.43 -27.66 -20.89
N GLU A 270 -9.45 -28.48 -20.51
CA GLU A 270 -9.28 -29.01 -19.15
C GLU A 270 -9.10 -27.89 -18.10
N ASN A 271 -8.25 -26.89 -18.37
CA ASN A 271 -8.09 -25.73 -17.48
C ASN A 271 -9.40 -24.92 -17.36
N LEU A 272 -10.20 -24.83 -18.43
CA LEU A 272 -11.50 -24.15 -18.45
C LEU A 272 -12.56 -24.92 -17.63
N GLU A 273 -12.63 -26.24 -17.77
CA GLU A 273 -13.50 -27.09 -16.94
C GLU A 273 -13.13 -27.00 -15.46
N ASN A 274 -11.83 -27.08 -15.14
CA ASN A 274 -11.32 -26.90 -13.78
C ASN A 274 -11.65 -25.50 -13.23
N LEU A 275 -11.47 -24.43 -14.00
CA LEU A 275 -11.81 -23.08 -13.57
C LEU A 275 -13.33 -22.93 -13.34
N ASN A 276 -14.16 -23.55 -14.16
CA ASN A 276 -15.62 -23.61 -13.98
C ASN A 276 -15.98 -24.33 -12.67
N LEU A 277 -15.40 -25.52 -12.43
CA LEU A 277 -15.59 -26.33 -11.22
C LEU A 277 -15.16 -25.60 -9.94
N PHE A 278 -13.99 -24.96 -9.95
CA PHE A 278 -13.52 -24.16 -8.82
C PHE A 278 -14.41 -22.93 -8.59
N CYS A 279 -14.80 -22.20 -9.64
CA CYS A 279 -15.72 -21.07 -9.50
C CYS A 279 -17.06 -21.52 -8.89
N ARG A 280 -17.64 -22.64 -9.34
CA ARG A 280 -18.84 -23.24 -8.73
C ARG A 280 -18.64 -23.55 -7.25
N TYR A 281 -17.55 -24.22 -6.88
CA TYR A 281 -17.30 -24.60 -5.48
C TYR A 281 -17.15 -23.39 -4.55
N PHE A 282 -16.51 -22.31 -5.00
CA PHE A 282 -16.46 -21.04 -4.26
C PHE A 282 -17.86 -20.40 -4.18
N LEU A 283 -18.59 -20.28 -5.29
CA LEU A 283 -19.91 -19.66 -5.33
C LEU A 283 -20.95 -20.43 -4.48
N ASP A 284 -20.96 -21.75 -4.54
CA ASP A 284 -21.89 -22.59 -3.76
C ASP A 284 -21.62 -22.51 -2.25
N ARG A 285 -20.37 -22.30 -1.83
CA ARG A 285 -20.04 -21.96 -0.43
C ARG A 285 -20.49 -20.53 -0.10
N MET A 286 -20.11 -19.55 -0.90
CA MET A 286 -20.37 -18.12 -0.67
C MET A 286 -21.87 -17.75 -0.66
N LEU A 287 -22.67 -18.43 -1.48
CA LEU A 287 -24.12 -18.23 -1.60
C LEU A 287 -24.93 -19.24 -0.77
N SER A 288 -24.27 -20.04 0.06
CA SER A 288 -24.94 -21.03 0.91
C SER A 288 -25.80 -20.36 2.00
N ARG A 289 -26.82 -21.08 2.46
CA ARG A 289 -27.61 -20.68 3.64
C ARG A 289 -26.71 -20.52 4.88
N GLU A 290 -25.69 -21.36 5.03
CA GLU A 290 -24.68 -21.24 6.08
C GLU A 290 -23.93 -19.91 6.00
N ALA A 291 -23.53 -19.49 4.79
CA ALA A 291 -22.88 -18.19 4.55
C ALA A 291 -23.80 -16.98 4.76
N LEU A 292 -25.12 -17.16 4.76
CA LEU A 292 -26.08 -16.11 5.12
C LEU A 292 -26.31 -16.06 6.65
N GLU A 293 -26.50 -17.23 7.28
CA GLU A 293 -26.83 -17.35 8.71
C GLU A 293 -25.63 -17.08 9.62
N SER A 294 -24.40 -17.37 9.17
CA SER A 294 -23.16 -17.07 9.90
C SER A 294 -22.59 -15.67 9.64
N MET A 295 -23.17 -14.88 8.72
CA MET A 295 -22.62 -13.55 8.37
C MET A 295 -22.74 -12.57 9.56
N PRO A 296 -21.63 -11.91 9.98
CA PRO A 296 -21.61 -11.00 11.12
C PRO A 296 -22.65 -9.87 11.05
N PHE A 297 -23.21 -9.50 12.21
CA PHE A 297 -24.29 -8.52 12.31
C PHE A 297 -23.95 -7.17 11.66
N ASN A 298 -22.76 -6.62 11.92
CA ASN A 298 -22.38 -5.32 11.34
C ASN A 298 -22.23 -5.39 9.81
N ILE A 299 -21.84 -6.55 9.25
CA ILE A 299 -21.74 -6.76 7.79
C ILE A 299 -23.15 -6.82 7.17
N ARG A 300 -24.10 -7.56 7.76
CA ARG A 300 -25.51 -7.54 7.32
C ARG A 300 -26.18 -6.18 7.53
N TYR A 301 -25.83 -5.46 8.59
CA TYR A 301 -26.32 -4.11 8.85
C TYR A 301 -25.86 -3.10 7.77
N ILE A 302 -24.61 -3.18 7.30
CA ILE A 302 -24.15 -2.39 6.14
C ILE A 302 -24.98 -2.73 4.89
N CYS A 303 -25.26 -4.01 4.62
CA CYS A 303 -26.10 -4.43 3.50
C CYS A 303 -27.52 -3.86 3.60
N LYS A 304 -28.13 -3.90 4.80
CA LYS A 304 -29.44 -3.31 5.09
C LYS A 304 -29.45 -1.80 4.85
N VAL A 305 -28.48 -1.06 5.40
CA VAL A 305 -28.39 0.39 5.23
C VAL A 305 -28.24 0.77 3.76
N ILE A 306 -27.40 0.06 2.98
CA ILE A 306 -27.28 0.29 1.53
C ILE A 306 -28.62 0.08 0.83
N TYR A 307 -29.34 -0.99 1.15
CA TYR A 307 -30.65 -1.33 0.58
C TYR A 307 -31.74 -0.29 0.90
N GLU A 308 -31.84 0.15 2.16
CA GLU A 308 -32.77 1.21 2.61
C GLU A 308 -32.46 2.55 1.94
N MET A 309 -31.18 2.92 1.82
CA MET A 309 -30.80 4.16 1.10
C MET A 309 -31.18 4.06 -0.37
N CYS A 310 -30.91 2.93 -1.04
CA CYS A 310 -31.33 2.71 -2.43
C CYS A 310 -32.84 2.83 -2.62
N ARG A 311 -33.65 2.12 -1.83
CA ARG A 311 -35.11 2.04 -2.07
C ARG A 311 -35.90 3.22 -1.49
N ASP A 312 -35.62 3.61 -0.26
CA ASP A 312 -36.50 4.50 0.50
C ASP A 312 -36.08 5.97 0.39
N LYS A 313 -34.76 6.27 0.41
CA LYS A 313 -34.25 7.66 0.41
C LYS A 313 -33.89 8.20 -0.99
N TYR A 314 -33.25 7.41 -1.85
CA TYR A 314 -32.71 7.89 -3.14
C TYR A 314 -33.34 7.29 -4.40
N ARG A 315 -34.13 6.21 -4.28
CA ARG A 315 -34.75 5.49 -5.42
C ARG A 315 -33.75 5.06 -6.51
N VAL A 316 -32.58 4.59 -6.09
CA VAL A 316 -31.53 4.08 -7.00
C VAL A 316 -31.88 2.67 -7.46
N GLU A 317 -31.95 2.47 -8.77
CA GLU A 317 -32.18 1.16 -9.38
C GLU A 317 -31.00 0.20 -9.14
N ASN A 318 -31.29 -1.10 -9.07
CA ASN A 318 -30.31 -2.18 -8.87
C ASN A 318 -29.49 -2.03 -7.56
N ALA A 319 -30.20 -1.91 -6.44
CA ALA A 319 -29.62 -1.87 -5.09
C ALA A 319 -28.65 -3.05 -4.82
N GLU A 320 -28.97 -4.20 -5.41
CA GLU A 320 -28.22 -5.44 -5.39
C GLU A 320 -26.78 -5.24 -5.90
N THR A 321 -26.57 -4.42 -6.94
CA THR A 321 -25.23 -4.09 -7.50
C THR A 321 -24.39 -3.24 -6.56
N LEU A 322 -25.02 -2.40 -5.72
CA LEU A 322 -24.31 -1.61 -4.71
C LEU A 322 -23.97 -2.45 -3.47
N ILE A 323 -24.85 -3.36 -3.05
CA ILE A 323 -24.54 -4.36 -2.01
C ILE A 323 -23.41 -5.29 -2.51
N ALA A 324 -23.42 -5.71 -3.77
CA ALA A 324 -22.35 -6.50 -4.39
C ALA A 324 -21.00 -5.76 -4.40
N SER A 325 -21.02 -4.44 -4.54
CA SER A 325 -19.83 -3.57 -4.49
C SER A 325 -19.24 -3.45 -3.07
N PHE A 326 -19.90 -4.01 -2.05
CA PHE A 326 -19.34 -4.29 -0.72
C PHE A 326 -19.07 -5.81 -0.55
N VAL A 327 -20.11 -6.65 -0.63
CA VAL A 327 -20.06 -8.08 -0.32
C VAL A 327 -19.07 -8.85 -1.21
N PHE A 328 -19.06 -8.62 -2.52
CA PHE A 328 -18.11 -9.28 -3.40
C PHE A 328 -16.81 -8.48 -3.51
N LEU A 329 -16.89 -7.19 -3.85
CA LEU A 329 -15.70 -6.40 -4.20
C LEU A 329 -14.79 -6.05 -3.01
N ARG A 330 -15.30 -6.01 -1.76
CA ARG A 330 -14.53 -5.63 -0.57
C ARG A 330 -14.39 -6.75 0.46
N LEU A 331 -15.43 -7.57 0.63
CA LEU A 331 -15.45 -8.69 1.59
C LEU A 331 -14.88 -9.99 0.98
N PHE A 332 -15.46 -10.55 -0.08
CA PHE A 332 -15.01 -11.84 -0.62
C PHE A 332 -13.76 -11.74 -1.52
N ASN A 333 -13.79 -10.95 -2.60
CA ASN A 333 -12.73 -10.99 -3.63
C ASN A 333 -11.32 -10.60 -3.14
N PRO A 334 -11.12 -9.54 -2.33
CA PRO A 334 -9.80 -9.25 -1.76
C PRO A 334 -9.27 -10.37 -0.87
N THR A 335 -10.17 -11.13 -0.23
CA THR A 335 -9.85 -12.27 0.63
C THR A 335 -9.47 -13.50 -0.17
N ILE A 336 -10.11 -13.74 -1.33
CA ILE A 336 -9.74 -14.81 -2.26
C ILE A 336 -8.34 -14.57 -2.85
N VAL A 337 -8.00 -13.32 -3.20
CA VAL A 337 -6.73 -13.00 -3.88
C VAL A 337 -5.55 -12.76 -2.92
N TYR A 338 -5.81 -12.25 -1.72
CA TYR A 338 -4.81 -11.93 -0.70
C TYR A 338 -5.23 -12.42 0.71
N PRO A 339 -5.46 -13.73 0.92
CA PRO A 339 -5.88 -14.30 2.21
C PRO A 339 -4.91 -14.01 3.36
N GLU A 340 -3.61 -13.88 3.07
CA GLU A 340 -2.57 -13.51 4.03
C GLU A 340 -2.73 -12.09 4.55
N SER A 341 -3.23 -11.16 3.70
CA SER A 341 -3.54 -9.77 4.08
C SER A 341 -4.84 -9.60 4.88
N ARG A 342 -5.58 -10.71 5.03
CA ARG A 342 -6.89 -10.81 5.69
C ARG A 342 -6.87 -11.79 6.87
N GLU A 343 -5.68 -12.23 7.31
CA GLU A 343 -5.48 -13.14 8.44
C GLU A 343 -6.24 -14.48 8.33
N ILE A 344 -6.59 -14.88 7.10
CA ILE A 344 -7.23 -16.17 6.78
C ILE A 344 -6.22 -17.31 6.91
N LEU A 345 -5.02 -17.07 6.39
CA LEU A 345 -3.86 -17.95 6.47
C LEU A 345 -2.80 -17.32 7.38
N PRO A 346 -1.98 -18.12 8.08
CA PRO A 346 -0.81 -17.63 8.79
C PRO A 346 0.17 -16.90 7.86
N THR A 347 0.82 -15.84 8.36
CA THR A 347 1.73 -14.96 7.60
C THR A 347 2.94 -15.71 7.01
N GLU A 348 3.26 -16.87 7.58
CA GLU A 348 4.35 -17.75 7.17
C GLU A 348 4.04 -18.51 5.86
N VAL A 349 2.76 -18.61 5.47
CA VAL A 349 2.30 -19.34 4.28
C VAL A 349 2.55 -18.52 3.01
N LYS A 350 3.65 -18.83 2.32
CA LYS A 350 4.02 -18.21 1.04
C LYS A 350 3.17 -18.78 -0.11
N ILE A 351 2.29 -17.95 -0.68
CA ILE A 351 1.54 -18.27 -1.89
C ILE A 351 2.40 -17.97 -3.13
N HIS A 352 2.66 -19.00 -3.93
CA HIS A 352 3.44 -18.94 -5.16
C HIS A 352 2.69 -18.22 -6.30
N SER A 353 3.42 -17.81 -7.33
CA SER A 353 2.89 -17.05 -8.47
C SER A 353 1.73 -17.76 -9.20
N LYS A 354 1.86 -19.07 -9.46
CA LYS A 354 0.84 -19.92 -10.10
C LYS A 354 -0.44 -20.03 -9.24
N GLN A 355 -0.29 -20.39 -7.96
CA GLN A 355 -1.38 -20.42 -6.98
C GLN A 355 -2.12 -19.08 -6.90
N ARG A 356 -1.39 -17.96 -6.83
CA ARG A 356 -2.01 -16.62 -6.81
C ARG A 356 -2.71 -16.28 -8.14
N ARG A 357 -2.17 -16.73 -9.28
CA ARG A 357 -2.80 -16.58 -10.59
C ARG A 357 -4.14 -17.33 -10.66
N ASN A 358 -4.19 -18.56 -10.16
CA ASN A 358 -5.43 -19.35 -10.05
C ASN A 358 -6.50 -18.63 -9.22
N LEU A 359 -6.12 -18.09 -8.05
CA LEU A 359 -7.02 -17.32 -7.17
C LEU A 359 -7.52 -16.01 -7.83
N VAL A 360 -6.65 -15.30 -8.56
CA VAL A 360 -7.03 -14.11 -9.35
C VAL A 360 -8.06 -14.46 -10.43
N LEU A 361 -7.89 -15.60 -11.11
CA LEU A 361 -8.80 -16.04 -12.17
C LEU A 361 -10.18 -16.38 -11.60
N ILE A 362 -10.25 -17.15 -10.51
CA ILE A 362 -11.50 -17.47 -9.81
C ILE A 362 -12.22 -16.18 -9.35
N SER A 363 -11.49 -15.29 -8.67
CA SER A 363 -12.03 -14.02 -8.16
C SER A 363 -12.59 -13.12 -9.27
N LYS A 364 -11.99 -13.15 -10.47
CA LYS A 364 -12.43 -12.37 -11.63
C LYS A 364 -13.80 -12.82 -12.17
N VAL A 365 -14.02 -14.13 -12.28
CA VAL A 365 -15.30 -14.72 -12.71
C VAL A 365 -16.40 -14.39 -11.70
N ILE A 366 -16.08 -14.55 -10.41
CA ILE A 366 -16.95 -14.18 -9.28
C ILE A 366 -17.31 -12.69 -9.32
N GLN A 367 -16.36 -11.80 -9.66
CA GLN A 367 -16.62 -10.37 -9.77
C GLN A 367 -17.54 -10.02 -10.95
N GLN A 368 -17.51 -10.76 -12.06
CA GLN A 368 -18.45 -10.52 -13.17
C GLN A 368 -19.89 -10.96 -12.84
N ILE A 369 -20.05 -12.08 -12.13
CA ILE A 369 -21.35 -12.48 -11.54
C ILE A 369 -21.88 -11.38 -10.62
N ALA A 370 -21.03 -10.86 -9.74
CA ALA A 370 -21.37 -9.76 -8.83
C ALA A 370 -21.66 -8.42 -9.53
N ASN A 371 -21.10 -8.21 -10.72
CA ASN A 371 -21.40 -7.05 -11.57
C ASN A 371 -22.73 -7.20 -12.34
N GLY A 372 -23.23 -8.43 -12.53
CA GLY A 372 -24.45 -8.71 -13.30
C GLY A 372 -24.25 -8.71 -14.82
N PHE A 373 -23.03 -8.91 -15.32
CA PHE A 373 -22.71 -8.86 -16.75
C PHE A 373 -21.81 -10.02 -17.21
N GLU A 374 -22.08 -10.52 -18.42
CA GLU A 374 -21.23 -11.46 -19.15
C GLU A 374 -19.82 -10.92 -19.46
N PHE A 375 -18.86 -11.80 -19.77
CA PHE A 375 -17.62 -11.41 -20.45
C PHE A 375 -17.91 -11.07 -21.92
N GLY A 376 -17.14 -10.14 -22.48
CA GLY A 376 -17.23 -9.71 -23.87
C GLY A 376 -15.86 -9.38 -24.48
N ALA A 377 -15.84 -8.71 -25.63
CA ALA A 377 -14.67 -8.55 -26.51
C ALA A 377 -13.40 -7.89 -25.93
N LYS A 378 -13.40 -7.43 -24.67
CA LYS A 378 -12.18 -7.05 -23.94
C LYS A 378 -11.39 -8.25 -23.41
N GLU A 379 -12.08 -9.35 -23.15
CA GLU A 379 -11.59 -10.50 -22.38
C GLU A 379 -12.07 -11.81 -23.01
N THR A 380 -11.96 -11.91 -24.34
CA THR A 380 -12.58 -12.92 -25.20
C THR A 380 -12.35 -14.36 -24.74
N PHE A 381 -11.18 -14.66 -24.18
CA PHE A 381 -10.82 -15.99 -23.65
C PHE A 381 -11.68 -16.43 -22.45
N MET A 382 -12.39 -15.52 -21.77
CA MET A 382 -13.30 -15.85 -20.66
C MET A 382 -14.78 -15.97 -21.07
N ILE A 383 -15.14 -15.67 -22.34
CA ILE A 383 -16.51 -15.83 -22.85
C ILE A 383 -17.08 -17.25 -22.65
N PRO A 384 -16.31 -18.36 -22.74
CA PRO A 384 -16.83 -19.70 -22.44
C PRO A 384 -17.38 -19.90 -21.02
N LEU A 385 -17.11 -18.98 -20.08
CA LEU A 385 -17.68 -19.00 -18.73
C LEU A 385 -19.02 -18.24 -18.61
N ASN A 386 -19.50 -17.58 -19.66
CA ASN A 386 -20.79 -16.88 -19.64
C ASN A 386 -22.00 -17.77 -19.24
N PRO A 387 -22.08 -19.08 -19.60
CA PRO A 387 -23.12 -19.97 -19.08
C PRO A 387 -23.10 -20.11 -17.55
N LEU A 388 -21.91 -20.18 -16.94
CA LEU A 388 -21.75 -20.18 -15.48
C LEU A 388 -22.18 -18.83 -14.87
N ILE A 389 -21.82 -17.72 -15.53
CA ILE A 389 -22.21 -16.38 -15.09
C ILE A 389 -23.74 -16.27 -15.02
N ASN A 390 -24.43 -16.63 -16.10
CA ASN A 390 -25.89 -16.52 -16.20
C ASN A 390 -26.63 -17.44 -15.22
N GLU A 391 -26.08 -18.61 -14.87
CA GLU A 391 -26.64 -19.48 -13.84
C GLU A 391 -26.56 -18.88 -12.42
N TYR A 392 -25.51 -18.10 -12.13
CA TYR A 392 -25.24 -17.60 -10.77
C TYR A 392 -25.63 -16.13 -10.54
N ILE A 393 -25.87 -15.31 -11.57
CA ILE A 393 -26.32 -13.91 -11.41
C ILE A 393 -27.60 -13.83 -10.54
N GLU A 394 -28.64 -14.61 -10.85
CA GLU A 394 -29.89 -14.54 -10.08
C GLU A 394 -29.76 -15.15 -8.67
N LYS A 395 -28.92 -16.19 -8.50
CA LYS A 395 -28.57 -16.73 -7.17
C LYS A 395 -27.88 -15.67 -6.32
N ALA A 396 -26.93 -14.94 -6.90
CA ALA A 396 -26.18 -13.87 -6.23
C ALA A 396 -27.08 -12.68 -5.89
N LYS A 397 -27.92 -12.20 -6.83
CA LYS A 397 -28.92 -11.15 -6.56
C LYS A 397 -29.82 -11.51 -5.38
N LYS A 398 -30.37 -12.73 -5.38
CA LYS A 398 -31.21 -13.21 -4.28
C LYS A 398 -30.47 -13.18 -2.93
N PHE A 399 -29.28 -13.76 -2.87
CA PHE A 399 -28.45 -13.77 -1.67
C PHE A 399 -28.12 -12.35 -1.16
N LEU A 400 -27.85 -11.40 -2.07
CA LEU A 400 -27.56 -10.00 -1.72
C LEU A 400 -28.78 -9.28 -1.11
N VAL A 401 -30.01 -9.58 -1.56
CA VAL A 401 -31.24 -9.11 -0.92
C VAL A 401 -31.43 -9.76 0.46
N GLU A 402 -31.20 -11.07 0.57
CA GLU A 402 -31.30 -11.80 1.84
C GLU A 402 -30.26 -11.32 2.88
N CYS A 403 -29.06 -10.91 2.44
CA CYS A 403 -28.06 -10.26 3.30
C CYS A 403 -28.58 -8.95 3.93
N ALA A 404 -29.42 -8.19 3.22
CA ALA A 404 -30.00 -6.93 3.68
C ALA A 404 -31.26 -7.11 4.54
N THR A 405 -31.97 -8.25 4.45
CA THR A 405 -33.02 -8.60 5.41
C THR A 405 -32.41 -8.98 6.75
N LEU A 406 -32.92 -8.43 7.86
CA LEU A 406 -32.45 -8.71 9.22
C LEU A 406 -33.64 -9.01 10.15
N ASP A 407 -33.81 -10.27 10.51
CA ASP A 407 -34.96 -10.84 11.26
C ASP A 407 -35.03 -10.42 12.74
N CYS A 408 -34.39 -9.31 13.10
CA CYS A 408 -34.21 -8.84 14.47
C CYS A 408 -34.45 -7.33 14.57
N GLU A 409 -35.62 -6.88 14.10
CA GLU A 409 -36.11 -5.50 14.32
C GLU A 409 -36.00 -5.11 15.80
N MET A 410 -36.30 -6.02 16.74
CA MET A 410 -36.13 -5.77 18.18
C MET A 410 -34.68 -5.46 18.60
N LYS A 411 -33.66 -6.01 17.94
CA LYS A 411 -32.26 -5.63 18.20
C LYS A 411 -31.91 -4.31 17.51
N LEU A 412 -32.36 -4.09 16.27
CA LEU A 412 -32.14 -2.81 15.59
C LEU A 412 -32.80 -1.66 16.34
N GLU A 413 -34.05 -1.79 16.75
CA GLU A 413 -34.71 -0.80 17.59
C GLU A 413 -33.97 -0.60 18.91
N ALA A 414 -33.54 -1.68 19.58
CA ALA A 414 -32.78 -1.55 20.82
C ALA A 414 -31.43 -0.84 20.63
N MET A 415 -30.77 -1.00 19.48
CA MET A 415 -29.47 -0.39 19.17
C MET A 415 -29.59 1.04 18.60
N GLU A 416 -30.58 1.32 17.75
CA GLU A 416 -30.82 2.67 17.21
C GLU A 416 -31.54 3.58 18.22
N LYS A 417 -32.36 3.02 19.13
CA LYS A 417 -32.86 3.74 20.33
C LYS A 417 -31.80 3.82 21.44
N GLN A 418 -30.71 3.05 21.36
CA GLN A 418 -29.47 3.26 22.11
C GLN A 418 -28.53 4.26 21.39
N VAL A 419 -29.06 5.42 20.99
CA VAL A 419 -28.31 6.66 21.15
C VAL A 419 -28.44 7.02 22.63
N PRO A 420 -27.49 6.66 23.51
CA PRO A 420 -27.80 6.59 24.94
C PRO A 420 -27.72 7.98 25.54
N GLU A 421 -28.78 8.43 26.23
CA GLU A 421 -28.77 9.70 27.00
C GLU A 421 -27.59 9.77 27.99
N LYS A 422 -27.04 8.61 28.38
CA LYS A 422 -25.72 8.46 28.98
C LYS A 422 -24.98 7.28 28.33
N VAL A 423 -24.14 7.56 27.34
CA VAL A 423 -22.98 6.68 27.04
C VAL A 423 -22.19 6.53 28.34
N LYS A 424 -21.64 5.35 28.62
CA LYS A 424 -20.89 5.09 29.87
C LYS A 424 -19.76 6.11 29.99
N SER A 425 -19.88 7.04 30.93
CA SER A 425 -18.81 8.00 31.19
C SER A 425 -17.58 7.25 31.69
N LYS A 426 -16.44 7.48 31.06
CA LYS A 426 -15.19 6.71 31.20
C LYS A 426 -15.18 5.36 30.48
N VAL A 427 -15.22 5.39 29.15
CA VAL A 427 -14.78 4.24 28.32
C VAL A 427 -13.37 4.50 27.81
N ILE A 428 -13.15 5.65 27.18
CA ILE A 428 -11.88 6.01 26.54
C ILE A 428 -10.87 6.45 27.58
N SER A 429 -11.29 7.14 28.64
CA SER A 429 -10.40 7.53 29.74
C SER A 429 -9.80 6.39 30.57
N ASN A 430 -10.10 5.13 30.25
CA ASN A 430 -9.51 3.94 30.86
C ASN A 430 -8.64 3.12 29.88
N ASP A 431 -8.46 3.56 28.63
CA ASP A 431 -7.67 2.87 27.60
C ASP A 431 -6.75 3.86 26.88
N ASP A 432 -5.45 3.78 27.18
CA ASP A 432 -4.43 4.67 26.60
C ASP A 432 -4.39 4.59 25.05
N LYS A 433 -4.74 3.44 24.45
CA LYS A 433 -4.82 3.29 22.98
C LYS A 433 -6.00 4.08 22.40
N LEU A 434 -7.17 4.02 23.04
CA LEU A 434 -8.33 4.81 22.60
C LEU A 434 -8.11 6.31 22.80
N ILE A 435 -7.33 6.72 23.81
CA ILE A 435 -6.88 8.11 23.97
C ILE A 435 -5.97 8.51 22.80
N GLN A 436 -5.02 7.66 22.40
CA GLN A 436 -4.17 7.89 21.23
C GLN A 436 -4.99 7.97 19.92
N ASP A 437 -5.97 7.08 19.71
CA ASP A 437 -6.87 7.12 18.54
C ASP A 437 -7.69 8.43 18.52
N ALA A 438 -8.22 8.88 19.66
CA ALA A 438 -8.88 10.17 19.78
C ALA A 438 -7.94 11.37 19.50
N MET A 439 -6.69 11.29 19.96
CA MET A 439 -5.67 12.30 19.69
C MET A 439 -5.23 12.34 18.22
N ASN A 440 -5.16 11.19 17.54
CA ASN A 440 -4.90 11.09 16.10
C ASN A 440 -6.01 11.78 15.30
N VAL A 441 -7.29 11.50 15.61
CA VAL A 441 -8.44 12.18 14.99
C VAL A 441 -8.42 13.68 15.29
N GLN A 442 -8.13 14.10 16.53
CA GLN A 442 -7.99 15.53 16.87
C GLN A 442 -6.87 16.21 16.06
N MET A 443 -5.73 15.53 15.88
CA MET A 443 -4.57 16.06 15.16
C MET A 443 -4.87 16.25 13.67
N LEU A 444 -5.43 15.23 12.99
CA LEU A 444 -5.79 15.32 11.57
C LEU A 444 -6.82 16.43 11.32
N ILE A 445 -7.83 16.57 12.18
CA ILE A 445 -8.81 17.65 12.06
C ILE A 445 -8.16 19.03 12.24
N LYS A 446 -7.21 19.18 13.17
CA LYS A 446 -6.47 20.44 13.36
C LYS A 446 -5.50 20.74 12.21
N THR A 447 -4.89 19.73 11.59
CA THR A 447 -4.03 19.90 10.40
C THR A 447 -4.80 20.50 9.21
N HIS A 448 -6.04 20.08 8.99
CA HIS A 448 -6.88 20.55 7.87
C HIS A 448 -7.92 21.61 8.27
N GLU A 449 -7.86 22.14 9.50
CA GLU A 449 -8.89 22.98 10.12
C GLU A 449 -9.39 24.08 9.18
N LYS A 450 -8.50 24.93 8.66
CA LYS A 450 -8.87 26.07 7.79
C LYS A 450 -9.81 25.67 6.64
N THR A 451 -9.48 24.60 5.91
CA THR A 451 -10.25 24.21 4.72
C THR A 451 -11.48 23.35 5.05
N ILE A 452 -11.54 22.76 6.26
CA ILE A 452 -12.79 22.22 6.83
C ILE A 452 -13.76 23.38 7.13
N LEU A 453 -13.26 24.47 7.72
CA LEU A 453 -14.05 25.66 8.05
C LEU A 453 -14.54 26.42 6.82
N GLU A 454 -13.64 26.69 5.85
CA GLU A 454 -13.93 27.46 4.62
C GLU A 454 -15.10 26.90 3.80
N LYS A 455 -15.33 25.57 3.84
CA LYS A 455 -16.36 24.89 3.03
C LYS A 455 -17.70 24.69 3.73
N ASN A 456 -17.78 24.79 5.05
CA ASN A 456 -18.94 24.29 5.81
C ASN A 456 -19.36 25.25 6.94
N ASN A 457 -19.63 26.51 6.53
CA ASN A 457 -19.70 27.73 7.36
C ASN A 457 -20.65 27.72 8.57
N GLN A 458 -21.70 26.89 8.58
CA GLN A 458 -22.68 26.87 9.67
C GLN A 458 -22.49 25.69 10.63
N ASN A 459 -22.09 24.53 10.13
CA ASN A 459 -21.98 23.29 10.92
C ASN A 459 -20.65 23.17 11.70
N CYS A 460 -19.60 23.89 11.32
CA CYS A 460 -18.29 23.78 11.98
C CYS A 460 -18.17 24.52 13.32
N LYS A 461 -19.16 25.31 13.73
CA LYS A 461 -19.09 26.09 14.98
C LYS A 461 -19.02 25.18 16.21
N ASP A 462 -19.76 24.09 16.22
CA ASP A 462 -19.71 23.11 17.30
C ASP A 462 -18.43 22.25 17.28
N LEU A 463 -17.85 22.01 16.09
CA LEU A 463 -16.52 21.39 15.96
C LEU A 463 -15.46 22.25 16.65
N ILE A 464 -15.40 23.54 16.31
CA ILE A 464 -14.49 24.53 16.94
C ILE A 464 -14.70 24.55 18.45
N ASN A 465 -15.96 24.61 18.91
CA ASN A 465 -16.29 24.66 20.33
C ASN A 465 -15.81 23.42 21.12
N VAL A 466 -15.80 22.22 20.51
CA VAL A 466 -15.27 21.01 21.16
C VAL A 466 -13.75 20.90 21.02
N LEU A 467 -13.17 21.20 19.85
CA LEU A 467 -11.72 21.19 19.62
C LEU A 467 -10.95 22.21 20.48
N ASN A 468 -11.61 23.29 20.89
CA ASN A 468 -11.09 24.32 21.80
C ASN A 468 -11.30 24.01 23.29
N ARG A 469 -12.17 23.03 23.64
CA ARG A 469 -12.34 22.55 25.02
C ARG A 469 -11.32 21.47 25.37
N LEU A 470 -10.96 20.63 24.38
CA LEU A 470 -9.87 19.68 24.51
C LEU A 470 -8.57 20.38 24.90
N PRO A 471 -7.73 19.74 25.75
CA PRO A 471 -6.41 20.27 26.07
C PRO A 471 -5.54 20.42 24.83
N LYS A 472 -4.47 21.22 24.94
CA LYS A 472 -3.43 21.24 23.92
C LYS A 472 -2.80 19.85 23.84
N ILE A 473 -2.45 19.40 22.63
CA ILE A 473 -1.84 18.08 22.41
C ILE A 473 -0.55 17.94 23.27
N GLU A 474 0.21 19.02 23.40
CA GLU A 474 1.41 19.14 24.24
C GLU A 474 1.14 19.05 25.76
N GLU A 475 -0.11 19.09 26.21
CA GLU A 475 -0.53 18.94 27.62
C GLU A 475 -1.17 17.56 27.84
N ALA A 476 -1.96 17.06 26.87
CA ALA A 476 -2.46 15.68 26.87
C ALA A 476 -1.33 14.64 26.94
N ILE A 477 -0.31 14.78 26.08
CA ILE A 477 0.85 13.87 26.05
C ILE A 477 1.62 13.88 27.39
N LYS A 478 1.80 15.05 28.03
CA LYS A 478 2.46 15.15 29.35
C LYS A 478 1.72 14.38 30.44
N THR A 479 0.39 14.28 30.32
CA THR A 479 -0.48 13.57 31.25
C THR A 479 -0.40 12.06 31.04
N GLU A 480 -0.51 11.59 29.80
CA GLU A 480 -0.41 10.17 29.42
C GLU A 480 0.92 9.52 29.87
N ILE A 481 2.04 10.23 29.70
CA ILE A 481 3.38 9.78 30.14
C ILE A 481 3.44 9.49 31.65
N ILE A 482 2.66 10.20 32.47
CA ILE A 482 2.62 10.04 33.93
C ILE A 482 1.81 8.78 34.33
N ASN A 483 0.79 8.40 33.55
CA ASN A 483 0.08 7.13 33.73
C ASN A 483 1.01 5.93 33.53
N HIS A 484 1.67 5.83 32.37
CA HIS A 484 2.63 4.74 32.11
C HIS A 484 3.78 4.69 33.12
N SER A 485 4.25 5.86 33.60
CA SER A 485 5.27 5.94 34.67
C SER A 485 4.80 5.39 36.02
N SER A 486 3.48 5.26 36.23
CA SER A 486 2.86 4.82 37.48
C SER A 486 2.44 3.35 37.43
N SER A 487 1.82 2.91 36.33
CA SER A 487 1.36 1.52 36.16
C SER A 487 2.49 0.49 36.09
N SER A 488 3.67 0.89 35.58
CA SER A 488 4.83 -0.01 35.44
C SER A 488 5.50 -0.46 36.75
N ASN A 489 5.05 0.03 37.92
CA ASN A 489 5.64 -0.30 39.23
C ASN A 489 4.86 -1.37 40.03
N ASN A 490 3.69 -1.83 39.57
CA ASN A 490 2.81 -2.71 40.34
C ASN A 490 2.97 -4.22 40.05
N SER A 491 3.96 -4.63 39.25
CA SER A 491 4.17 -6.03 38.82
C SER A 491 5.43 -6.71 39.39
N SER A 492 6.03 -6.17 40.46
CA SER A 492 7.14 -6.80 41.20
C SER A 492 7.10 -6.50 42.70
N SER A 493 6.15 -7.10 43.42
CA SER A 493 6.04 -6.98 44.88
C SER A 493 6.23 -8.32 45.59
N ASN A 494 7.50 -8.72 45.79
CA ASN A 494 7.85 -9.60 46.90
C ASN A 494 9.32 -9.44 47.33
N THR A 495 9.55 -9.60 48.64
CA THR A 495 10.85 -9.56 49.36
C THR A 495 11.61 -8.22 49.47
N LEU A 496 12.03 -7.94 50.73
CA LEU A 496 13.20 -7.15 51.15
C LEU A 496 13.19 -5.61 51.04
N THR A 497 12.53 -5.00 52.03
CA THR A 497 13.13 -4.02 52.97
C THR A 497 14.45 -3.32 52.58
N SER A 498 14.40 -2.02 52.32
CA SER A 498 15.09 -0.98 53.13
C SER A 498 14.91 0.42 52.53
N SER A 499 14.65 1.42 53.37
CA SER A 499 14.56 2.81 52.95
C SER A 499 15.96 3.43 52.85
N SER A 500 16.34 3.88 51.65
CA SER A 500 17.55 4.68 51.43
C SER A 500 17.29 5.85 50.47
N VAL A 501 17.87 7.01 50.78
CA VAL A 501 17.80 8.20 49.93
C VAL A 501 18.90 8.07 48.89
N THR A 502 18.54 7.70 47.66
CA THR A 502 19.52 7.52 46.57
C THR A 502 20.21 8.84 46.22
N SER A 503 21.53 8.81 46.22
CA SER A 503 22.39 9.96 45.91
C SER A 503 22.47 10.21 44.40
N LYS A 504 23.15 11.30 44.03
CA LYS A 504 23.49 11.57 42.62
C LYS A 504 24.57 10.62 42.06
N GLU A 505 25.24 9.85 42.92
CA GLU A 505 26.33 8.96 42.50
C GLU A 505 25.82 7.54 42.27
N ASP A 506 24.85 7.06 43.06
CA ASP A 506 24.23 5.74 42.87
C ASP A 506 23.57 5.61 41.49
N LYS A 507 22.80 6.63 41.08
CA LYS A 507 22.21 6.68 39.72
C LYS A 507 23.26 6.65 38.61
N LYS A 508 24.43 7.26 38.83
CA LYS A 508 25.52 7.31 37.85
C LYS A 508 26.21 5.93 37.70
N TYR A 509 26.19 5.09 38.73
CA TYR A 509 26.62 3.69 38.63
C TYR A 509 25.57 2.84 37.90
N GLN A 510 24.29 2.92 38.28
CA GLN A 510 23.19 2.17 37.62
C GLN A 510 23.07 2.49 36.12
N ASP A 511 23.18 3.77 35.73
CA ASP A 511 23.20 4.19 34.31
C ASP A 511 24.42 3.63 33.53
N SER A 512 25.47 3.18 34.23
CA SER A 512 26.69 2.63 33.62
C SER A 512 26.62 1.11 33.46
N GLU A 513 26.11 0.37 34.45
CA GLU A 513 25.96 -1.10 34.38
C GLU A 513 24.98 -1.50 33.29
N ARG A 514 23.79 -0.88 33.26
CA ARG A 514 22.74 -1.13 32.25
C ARG A 514 23.22 -0.89 30.81
N TYR A 515 24.18 0.01 30.60
CA TYR A 515 24.79 0.22 29.29
C TYR A 515 25.81 -0.87 28.92
N LEU A 516 26.57 -1.38 29.89
CA LEU A 516 27.49 -2.49 29.66
C LEU A 516 26.74 -3.78 29.30
N GLU A 517 25.63 -4.08 29.97
CA GLU A 517 24.72 -5.18 29.60
C GLU A 517 24.24 -5.08 28.14
N LEU A 518 23.82 -3.88 27.72
CA LEU A 518 23.34 -3.65 26.37
C LEU A 518 24.46 -3.68 25.33
N LEU A 519 25.67 -3.22 25.67
CA LEU A 519 26.85 -3.33 24.82
C LEU A 519 27.36 -4.77 24.71
N GLU A 520 27.11 -5.63 25.70
CA GLU A 520 27.39 -7.07 25.62
C GLU A 520 26.35 -7.79 24.75
N LYS A 521 25.05 -7.55 24.97
CA LYS A 521 23.97 -8.05 24.07
C LYS A 521 24.20 -7.62 22.62
N ALA A 522 24.58 -6.36 22.39
CA ALA A 522 24.86 -5.83 21.07
C ALA A 522 26.11 -6.43 20.37
N LYS A 523 26.95 -7.20 21.07
CA LYS A 523 28.04 -7.99 20.48
C LYS A 523 27.64 -9.43 20.14
N GLN A 524 26.49 -9.88 20.63
CA GLN A 524 25.96 -11.24 20.45
C GLN A 524 24.82 -11.28 19.42
N GLU A 525 24.09 -10.18 19.25
CA GLU A 525 23.05 -10.00 18.23
C GLU A 525 23.60 -10.15 16.80
N ASP A 526 22.93 -10.94 15.95
CA ASP A 526 23.23 -10.97 14.53
C ASP A 526 22.64 -9.72 13.86
N VAL A 527 23.50 -8.93 13.23
CA VAL A 527 23.17 -7.63 12.62
C VAL A 527 23.59 -7.55 11.14
N ARG A 528 23.92 -8.69 10.53
CA ARG A 528 24.40 -8.76 9.14
C ARG A 528 23.34 -8.30 8.13
N ASP A 529 22.06 -8.48 8.45
CA ASP A 529 20.91 -7.95 7.71
C ASP A 529 20.83 -6.42 7.79
N LEU A 530 20.95 -5.84 8.99
CA LEU A 530 20.96 -4.39 9.22
C LEU A 530 22.18 -3.70 8.58
N GLU A 531 23.32 -4.38 8.52
CA GLU A 531 24.52 -3.91 7.82
C GLU A 531 24.39 -4.02 6.30
N ALA A 532 23.90 -5.14 5.76
CA ALA A 532 23.65 -5.31 4.32
C ALA A 532 22.67 -4.26 3.77
N MET A 533 21.65 -3.88 4.57
CA MET A 533 20.72 -2.81 4.20
C MET A 533 21.36 -1.41 4.22
N ASN A 534 22.54 -1.21 4.81
CA ASN A 534 23.12 0.11 5.09
C ASN A 534 22.13 1.02 5.85
N VAL A 535 21.70 0.58 7.04
CA VAL A 535 20.86 1.37 7.98
C VAL A 535 21.67 2.48 8.67
N LEU A 536 22.98 2.26 8.85
CA LEU A 536 23.93 3.23 9.39
C LEU A 536 25.16 3.34 8.49
N THR A 537 25.58 4.57 8.16
CA THR A 537 26.77 4.85 7.36
C THR A 537 27.67 5.84 8.10
N CYS A 538 28.93 5.49 8.29
CA CYS A 538 29.92 6.26 9.09
C CYS A 538 31.21 6.56 8.32
N ARG A 539 31.14 6.66 6.98
CA ARG A 539 32.31 6.79 6.08
C ARG A 539 32.71 8.22 5.73
N HIS A 540 32.02 9.22 6.29
CA HIS A 540 32.11 10.62 5.89
C HIS A 540 32.58 11.51 7.05
N THR A 541 33.15 12.66 6.72
CA THR A 541 33.62 13.65 7.69
C THR A 541 33.13 15.05 7.30
N ASP A 542 32.76 15.85 8.28
CA ASP A 542 32.42 17.26 8.06
C ASP A 542 33.67 18.14 7.82
N PRO A 543 33.54 19.45 7.51
CA PRO A 543 34.68 20.33 7.26
C PRO A 543 35.61 20.57 8.47
N GLN A 544 35.31 20.01 9.65
CA GLN A 544 36.19 20.00 10.81
C GLN A 544 36.79 18.61 11.08
N GLY A 545 36.66 17.67 10.13
CA GLY A 545 37.20 16.31 10.22
C GLY A 545 36.44 15.39 11.18
N ARG A 546 35.26 15.79 11.67
CA ARG A 546 34.47 14.99 12.61
C ARG A 546 33.66 13.93 11.84
N PRO A 547 33.60 12.66 12.30
CA PRO A 547 32.80 11.64 11.65
C PRO A 547 31.32 12.02 11.56
N VAL A 548 30.72 11.82 10.38
CA VAL A 548 29.29 12.01 10.14
C VAL A 548 28.61 10.64 10.11
N VAL A 549 27.63 10.46 10.98
CA VAL A 549 26.81 9.24 11.11
C VAL A 549 25.48 9.49 10.42
N ILE A 550 25.28 8.88 9.25
CA ILE A 550 23.99 8.88 8.54
C ILE A 550 23.18 7.68 9.02
N PHE A 551 21.91 7.91 9.41
CA PHE A 551 20.95 6.90 9.84
C PHE A 551 19.71 6.95 8.93
N SER A 552 19.37 5.81 8.29
CA SER A 552 18.32 5.72 7.29
C SER A 552 17.16 4.85 7.80
N GLU A 553 16.05 5.50 8.18
CA GLU A 553 14.90 4.86 8.84
C GLU A 553 14.07 3.94 7.92
N GLU A 554 14.03 4.27 6.63
CA GLU A 554 13.25 3.63 5.54
C GLU A 554 13.52 2.14 5.26
N LYS A 555 14.41 1.51 6.03
CA LYS A 555 14.82 0.11 5.87
C LYS A 555 14.51 -0.73 7.12
N ILE A 556 13.83 -0.14 8.10
CA ILE A 556 13.60 -0.73 9.42
C ILE A 556 12.15 -1.21 9.53
N ARG A 557 11.97 -2.49 9.91
CA ARG A 557 10.66 -3.09 10.20
C ARG A 557 10.27 -2.90 11.66
N LYS A 558 9.00 -3.17 12.00
CA LYS A 558 8.49 -2.94 13.37
C LYS A 558 9.07 -3.91 14.39
N GLU A 559 9.36 -5.15 13.98
CA GLU A 559 10.11 -6.11 14.78
C GLU A 559 11.58 -5.70 15.04
N ASP A 560 12.19 -4.92 14.15
CA ASP A 560 13.64 -4.63 14.18
C ASP A 560 14.01 -3.41 15.04
N LEU A 561 13.07 -2.71 15.69
CA LEU A 561 13.36 -1.47 16.44
C LEU A 561 14.34 -1.66 17.61
N GLU A 562 14.29 -2.80 18.31
CA GLU A 562 15.23 -3.10 19.39
C GLU A 562 16.57 -3.62 18.86
N ARG A 563 16.56 -4.47 17.82
CA ARG A 563 17.75 -4.93 17.09
C ARG A 563 18.54 -3.75 16.50
N THR A 564 17.83 -2.76 15.97
CA THR A 564 18.40 -1.49 15.49
C THR A 564 19.10 -0.73 16.62
N LEU A 565 18.51 -0.64 17.82
CA LEU A 565 19.15 0.03 18.96
C LEU A 565 20.44 -0.69 19.38
N LEU A 566 20.44 -2.03 19.40
CA LEU A 566 21.65 -2.81 19.65
C LEU A 566 22.72 -2.57 18.56
N TYR A 567 22.32 -2.60 17.28
CA TYR A 567 23.20 -2.29 16.15
C TYR A 567 23.82 -0.87 16.23
N MET A 568 23.01 0.13 16.58
CA MET A 568 23.47 1.50 16.85
C MET A 568 24.46 1.55 18.01
N ILE A 569 24.23 0.81 19.10
CA ILE A 569 25.17 0.73 20.22
C ILE A 569 26.49 0.11 19.76
N ALA A 570 26.46 -1.04 19.08
CA ALA A 570 27.66 -1.76 18.63
C ALA A 570 28.52 -0.97 17.62
N LYS A 571 27.92 -0.40 16.57
CA LYS A 571 28.66 0.34 15.53
C LYS A 571 29.19 1.67 16.03
N LEU A 572 28.43 2.39 16.88
CA LEU A 572 28.77 3.74 17.30
C LEU A 572 29.61 3.79 18.58
N ASP A 573 29.75 2.69 19.33
CA ASP A 573 30.51 2.61 20.60
C ASP A 573 31.86 3.35 20.55
N LYS A 574 32.67 3.10 19.51
CA LYS A 574 33.98 3.75 19.29
C LYS A 574 33.87 5.13 18.66
N VAL A 575 32.86 5.38 17.83
CA VAL A 575 32.66 6.67 17.14
C VAL A 575 32.38 7.77 18.16
N VAL A 576 31.49 7.49 19.13
CA VAL A 576 31.04 8.48 20.11
C VAL A 576 32.04 8.77 21.23
N GLU A 577 33.20 8.14 21.23
CA GLU A 577 34.32 8.52 22.10
C GLU A 577 34.93 9.86 21.67
N ASN A 578 34.86 10.14 20.36
CA ASN A 578 35.32 11.36 19.72
C ASN A 578 34.13 12.27 19.36
N ASP A 579 34.45 13.51 18.99
CA ASP A 579 33.47 14.51 18.56
C ASP A 579 32.90 14.14 17.18
N TYR A 580 31.57 14.08 17.05
CA TYR A 580 30.88 13.54 15.86
C TYR A 580 29.59 14.32 15.51
N VAL A 581 29.12 14.17 14.27
CA VAL A 581 27.83 14.69 13.78
C VAL A 581 26.92 13.52 13.42
N MET A 582 25.60 13.68 13.56
CA MET A 582 24.62 12.69 13.17
C MET A 582 23.52 13.29 12.29
N ILE A 583 23.09 12.54 11.29
CA ILE A 583 22.00 12.89 10.38
C ILE A 583 21.01 11.72 10.36
N TRP A 584 19.78 11.97 10.78
CA TRP A 584 18.67 11.03 10.66
C TRP A 584 17.85 11.40 9.43
N CYS A 585 17.92 10.55 8.40
CA CYS A 585 17.13 10.65 7.18
C CYS A 585 15.77 9.98 7.41
N VAL A 586 14.72 10.81 7.52
CA VAL A 586 13.33 10.36 7.62
C VAL A 586 12.77 10.15 6.21
N SER A 587 11.94 9.12 6.03
CA SER A 587 11.14 8.95 4.80
C SER A 587 9.64 9.02 5.08
N ASN A 588 8.87 9.38 4.05
CA ASN A 588 7.41 9.36 4.11
C ASN A 588 6.80 7.95 3.96
N SER A 589 7.59 6.87 3.97
CA SER A 589 7.08 5.50 3.93
C SER A 589 6.06 5.26 5.05
N THR A 590 4.89 4.70 4.70
CA THR A 590 3.72 4.58 5.59
C THR A 590 3.55 3.16 6.17
N SER A 591 4.32 2.19 5.68
CA SER A 591 4.26 0.78 6.09
C SER A 591 5.33 0.37 7.10
N GLN A 592 6.17 1.32 7.56
CA GLN A 592 7.36 1.06 8.36
C GLN A 592 7.34 1.77 9.72
N ALA A 593 8.22 1.32 10.61
CA ALA A 593 8.10 1.55 12.04
C ALA A 593 8.74 2.88 12.49
N ARG A 594 7.94 3.94 12.47
CA ARG A 594 8.35 5.22 13.05
C ARG A 594 8.52 5.09 14.57
N PRO A 595 9.65 5.51 15.15
CA PRO A 595 9.89 5.37 16.58
C PRO A 595 8.96 6.28 17.38
N GLY A 596 8.08 5.69 18.19
CA GLY A 596 7.17 6.45 19.06
C GLY A 596 7.90 7.24 20.14
N PHE A 597 7.23 8.25 20.72
CA PHE A 597 7.77 9.09 21.80
C PHE A 597 8.40 8.26 22.93
N SER A 598 7.71 7.20 23.38
CA SER A 598 8.18 6.31 24.44
C SER A 598 9.52 5.64 24.10
N TRP A 599 9.68 5.14 22.86
CA TRP A 599 10.94 4.55 22.39
C TRP A 599 12.06 5.58 22.35
N MET A 600 11.83 6.79 21.80
CA MET A 600 12.88 7.82 21.76
C MET A 600 13.28 8.32 23.16
N LEU A 601 12.34 8.38 24.10
CA LEU A 601 12.64 8.69 25.50
C LEU A 601 13.39 7.55 26.20
N ASN A 602 13.08 6.28 25.89
CA ASN A 602 13.84 5.13 26.36
C ASN A 602 15.28 5.14 25.81
N VAL A 603 15.47 5.41 24.51
CA VAL A 603 16.79 5.54 23.87
C VAL A 603 17.59 6.68 24.50
N TYR A 604 17.01 7.88 24.63
CA TYR A 604 17.70 9.01 25.26
C TYR A 604 18.01 8.74 26.75
N ARG A 605 17.19 8.00 27.49
CA ARG A 605 17.54 7.58 28.87
C ARG A 605 18.69 6.57 28.87
N THR A 606 18.64 5.59 27.96
CA THR A 606 19.57 4.44 27.87
C THR A 606 20.98 4.81 27.38
N ILE A 607 21.13 5.73 26.42
CA ILE A 607 22.46 6.07 25.89
C ILE A 607 23.29 6.87 26.91
N THR A 608 24.56 6.49 27.09
CA THR A 608 25.43 7.07 28.12
C THR A 608 25.94 8.47 27.79
N ARG A 609 26.70 9.04 28.73
CA ARG A 609 27.24 10.41 28.62
C ARG A 609 28.12 10.62 27.37
N LYS A 610 28.79 9.60 26.81
CA LYS A 610 29.68 9.77 25.64
C LYS A 610 28.91 10.23 24.40
N TYR A 611 27.86 9.49 24.00
CA TYR A 611 26.88 9.88 22.96
C TYR A 611 26.41 11.33 23.13
N LYS A 612 25.83 11.66 24.30
CA LYS A 612 25.24 12.99 24.59
C LYS A 612 26.25 14.13 24.62
N LYS A 613 27.49 13.88 25.07
CA LYS A 613 28.53 14.92 25.21
C LYS A 613 29.16 15.27 23.87
N ASN A 614 29.63 14.27 23.13
CA ASN A 614 30.56 14.44 22.02
C ASN A 614 29.87 14.69 20.67
N LEU A 615 28.60 14.27 20.53
CA LEU A 615 27.70 14.73 19.47
C LEU A 615 27.75 16.27 19.36
N LYS A 616 27.95 16.83 18.16
CA LYS A 616 27.93 18.29 17.93
C LYS A 616 26.58 18.76 17.42
N SER A 617 26.13 18.14 16.34
CA SER A 617 24.85 18.41 15.68
C SER A 617 24.15 17.08 15.39
N LEU A 618 22.85 17.04 15.63
CA LEU A 618 21.90 16.01 15.23
C LEU A 618 20.90 16.66 14.29
N TYR A 619 21.08 16.46 12.99
CA TYR A 619 20.13 16.89 11.97
C TYR A 619 19.05 15.80 11.83
N ILE A 620 17.79 16.17 11.95
CA ILE A 620 16.66 15.32 11.52
C ILE A 620 16.19 15.91 10.22
N LEU A 621 16.46 15.21 9.12
CA LEU A 621 16.21 15.61 7.75
C LEU A 621 14.85 15.08 7.31
N HIS A 622 14.04 15.94 6.70
CA HIS A 622 12.64 15.70 6.33
C HIS A 622 11.71 15.23 7.47
N PRO A 623 11.75 15.86 8.66
CA PRO A 623 10.93 15.44 9.78
C PRO A 623 9.44 15.60 9.45
N THR A 624 8.71 14.49 9.40
CA THR A 624 7.25 14.49 9.23
C THR A 624 6.57 15.38 10.28
N MET A 625 5.35 15.85 10.01
CA MET A 625 4.60 16.64 11.00
C MET A 625 4.47 15.91 12.35
N MET A 626 4.33 14.58 12.33
CA MET A 626 4.34 13.77 13.55
C MET A 626 5.69 13.83 14.27
N ILE A 627 6.82 13.69 13.57
CA ILE A 627 8.16 13.85 14.19
C ILE A 627 8.37 15.28 14.72
N LYS A 628 7.93 16.32 13.99
CA LYS A 628 7.97 17.71 14.48
C LYS A 628 7.16 17.90 15.77
N VAL A 629 6.00 17.26 15.91
CA VAL A 629 5.17 17.27 17.13
C VAL A 629 5.83 16.47 18.26
N ILE A 630 6.32 15.25 17.98
CA ILE A 630 7.00 14.42 18.98
C ILE A 630 8.24 15.15 19.52
N MET A 631 9.02 15.81 18.66
CA MET A 631 10.20 16.59 19.06
C MET A 631 9.84 17.78 19.96
N LYS A 632 8.78 18.53 19.66
CA LYS A 632 8.27 19.57 20.58
C LYS A 632 7.91 19.00 21.95
N CYS A 633 7.27 17.82 21.97
CA CYS A 633 6.93 17.11 23.21
C CYS A 633 8.17 16.54 23.92
N PHE A 634 9.27 16.31 23.19
CA PHE A 634 10.54 15.78 23.71
C PHE A 634 11.39 16.84 24.42
N SER A 635 11.32 18.10 23.97
CA SER A 635 12.09 19.22 24.50
C SER A 635 12.15 19.32 26.04
N PRO A 636 11.05 19.14 26.81
CA PRO A 636 11.07 19.26 28.28
C PRO A 636 11.79 18.09 29.00
N PHE A 637 12.03 16.97 28.32
CA PHE A 637 12.57 15.75 28.92
C PHE A 637 14.06 15.54 28.61
N VAL A 638 14.65 16.36 27.73
CA VAL A 638 16.08 16.34 27.40
C VAL A 638 16.80 17.56 27.96
N SER A 639 18.12 17.45 28.15
CA SER A 639 18.90 18.60 28.65
C SER A 639 18.99 19.71 27.59
N GLU A 640 18.94 20.97 28.01
CA GLU A 640 19.09 22.15 27.14
C GLU A 640 20.37 22.08 26.26
N LYS A 641 21.46 21.54 26.82
CA LYS A 641 22.74 21.32 26.14
C LYS A 641 22.72 20.22 25.07
N PHE A 642 21.71 19.35 25.09
CA PHE A 642 21.43 18.39 24.03
C PHE A 642 20.41 18.95 23.04
N TRP A 643 19.36 19.63 23.53
CA TRP A 643 18.33 20.26 22.70
C TRP A 643 18.91 21.30 21.72
N LYS A 644 19.88 22.11 22.15
CA LYS A 644 20.60 23.07 21.29
C LYS A 644 21.46 22.45 20.18
N LYS A 645 21.59 21.13 20.14
CA LYS A 645 22.28 20.35 19.10
C LYS A 645 21.30 19.71 18.11
N LEU A 646 19.99 19.85 18.31
CA LEU A 646 18.97 19.16 17.51
C LEU A 646 18.41 20.15 16.47
N HIS A 647 18.60 19.81 15.20
CA HIS A 647 18.25 20.65 14.07
C HIS A 647 17.17 19.93 13.25
N LEU A 648 15.96 20.49 13.22
CA LEU A 648 14.89 20.01 12.33
C LEU A 648 15.06 20.69 10.98
N VAL A 649 15.29 19.90 9.94
CA VAL A 649 15.66 20.40 8.61
C VAL A 649 14.73 19.82 7.55
N ASP A 650 14.04 20.70 6.84
CA ASP A 650 13.05 20.30 5.82
C ASP A 650 13.68 20.08 4.42
N SER A 651 14.91 20.53 4.20
CA SER A 651 15.60 20.57 2.90
C SER A 651 17.08 20.17 3.03
N ILE A 652 17.59 19.33 2.13
CA ILE A 652 19.00 18.92 2.06
C ILE A 652 19.92 20.13 1.90
N GLN A 653 19.48 21.15 1.17
CA GLN A 653 20.24 22.37 0.91
C GLN A 653 20.44 23.22 2.16
N ASP A 654 19.71 22.98 3.26
CA ASP A 654 20.04 23.53 4.58
C ASP A 654 21.22 22.81 5.26
N ILE A 655 21.37 21.49 5.06
CA ILE A 655 22.54 20.73 5.56
C ILE A 655 23.78 21.08 4.73
N TYR A 656 23.64 21.25 3.41
CA TYR A 656 24.76 21.61 2.53
C TYR A 656 25.36 23.00 2.78
N LYS A 657 24.75 23.82 3.65
CA LYS A 657 25.36 25.06 4.18
C LYS A 657 26.43 24.78 5.24
N ASP A 658 26.28 23.69 5.99
CA ASP A 658 27.17 23.28 7.08
C ASP A 658 28.18 22.19 6.63
N ILE A 659 27.78 21.32 5.69
CA ILE A 659 28.56 20.16 5.23
C ILE A 659 28.48 20.03 3.69
N PRO A 660 29.55 20.29 2.92
CA PRO A 660 29.53 20.25 1.46
C PRO A 660 29.05 18.93 0.86
N GLU A 661 28.25 19.00 -0.20
CA GLU A 661 27.71 17.85 -0.96
C GLU A 661 28.77 16.80 -1.34
N GLU A 662 29.94 17.24 -1.83
CA GLU A 662 31.07 16.37 -2.18
C GLU A 662 31.58 15.51 -1.01
N THR A 663 31.39 15.97 0.24
CA THR A 663 31.78 15.25 1.45
C THR A 663 30.66 14.41 2.05
N LEU A 664 29.41 14.59 1.59
CA LEU A 664 28.20 14.03 2.19
C LEU A 664 27.21 13.46 1.14
N PRO A 665 27.52 12.31 0.52
CA PRO A 665 26.56 11.59 -0.31
C PRO A 665 25.43 11.03 0.56
N LEU A 666 24.26 11.68 0.51
CA LEU A 666 23.05 11.24 1.20
C LEU A 666 22.37 10.05 0.46
N PRO A 667 21.51 9.26 1.15
CA PRO A 667 20.83 8.14 0.53
C PRO A 667 20.01 8.58 -0.70
N PRO A 668 20.08 7.87 -1.85
CA PRO A 668 19.37 8.26 -3.07
C PRO A 668 17.85 8.41 -2.91
N THR A 669 17.26 7.70 -1.95
CA THR A 669 15.87 7.80 -1.49
C THR A 669 15.55 9.15 -0.86
N THR A 670 16.43 9.61 0.03
CA THR A 670 16.33 10.90 0.72
C THR A 670 16.47 12.05 -0.27
N VAL A 671 17.43 11.96 -1.20
CA VAL A 671 17.63 12.96 -2.27
C VAL A 671 16.42 13.03 -3.20
N ALA A 672 15.86 11.89 -3.63
CA ALA A 672 14.64 11.87 -4.44
C ALA A 672 13.44 12.48 -3.72
N TYR A 673 13.33 12.27 -2.39
CA TYR A 673 12.26 12.83 -1.59
C TYR A 673 12.37 14.36 -1.39
N ASP A 674 13.59 14.88 -1.14
CA ASP A 674 13.86 16.33 -1.10
C ASP A 674 13.34 17.03 -2.36
N ILE A 675 13.73 16.49 -3.52
CA ILE A 675 13.35 16.96 -4.84
C ILE A 675 11.83 17.02 -5.01
N MET A 676 11.11 15.97 -4.56
CA MET A 676 9.64 15.93 -4.63
C MET A 676 8.96 17.00 -3.75
N GLN A 677 9.48 17.25 -2.54
CA GLN A 677 8.88 18.24 -1.63
C GLN A 677 9.22 19.68 -2.00
N ASN A 678 10.49 19.95 -2.31
CA ASN A 678 10.98 21.27 -2.67
C ASN A 678 10.54 21.71 -4.08
N ASN A 679 9.96 20.78 -4.87
CA ASN A 679 9.23 21.06 -6.11
C ASN A 679 10.08 21.90 -7.09
N ILE A 680 11.36 21.52 -7.20
CA ILE A 680 12.42 22.30 -7.86
C ILE A 680 12.15 22.33 -9.37
N LYS A 681 11.59 23.43 -9.87
CA LYS A 681 11.20 23.59 -11.29
C LYS A 681 12.38 23.79 -12.27
N SER A 682 13.48 23.08 -12.06
CA SER A 682 14.64 23.07 -12.95
C SER A 682 14.40 22.16 -14.16
N ASN A 683 13.49 22.58 -15.07
CA ASN A 683 13.20 21.86 -16.32
C ASN A 683 14.47 21.65 -17.19
N GLN A 684 15.53 22.42 -16.94
CA GLN A 684 16.88 22.27 -17.50
C GLN A 684 17.50 20.87 -17.38
N TYR A 685 17.09 20.06 -16.40
CA TYR A 685 17.66 18.73 -16.17
C TYR A 685 16.71 17.57 -16.52
N ALA A 686 15.47 17.85 -16.91
CA ALA A 686 14.50 16.80 -17.18
C ALA A 686 14.92 15.88 -18.34
N LEU A 687 14.66 14.58 -18.19
CA LEU A 687 15.09 13.51 -19.10
C LEU A 687 13.90 12.65 -19.56
N PHE A 688 13.00 12.32 -18.63
CA PHE A 688 11.76 11.59 -18.88
C PHE A 688 10.61 12.59 -19.10
N GLY A 689 9.76 12.37 -20.11
CA GLY A 689 8.64 13.25 -20.44
C GLY A 689 8.99 14.44 -21.36
N VAL A 690 10.20 14.47 -21.91
CA VAL A 690 10.76 15.60 -22.67
C VAL A 690 11.10 15.15 -24.11
N PRO A 691 10.94 16.00 -25.14
CA PRO A 691 11.42 15.69 -26.50
C PRO A 691 12.91 15.36 -26.53
N LEU A 692 13.32 14.40 -27.36
CA LEU A 692 14.71 13.94 -27.37
C LEU A 692 15.68 15.06 -27.80
N GLU A 693 15.26 15.88 -28.76
CA GLU A 693 16.00 17.05 -29.23
C GLU A 693 16.22 18.08 -28.10
N ASP A 694 15.23 18.28 -27.23
CA ASP A 694 15.33 19.18 -26.06
C ASP A 694 16.26 18.61 -24.99
N VAL A 695 16.23 17.29 -24.75
CA VAL A 695 17.16 16.60 -23.83
C VAL A 695 18.61 16.78 -24.32
N MET A 696 18.87 16.57 -25.61
CA MET A 696 20.22 16.63 -26.16
C MET A 696 20.79 18.05 -26.25
N THR A 697 19.94 19.07 -26.37
CA THR A 697 20.37 20.47 -26.53
C THR A 697 20.41 21.27 -25.23
N ASN A 698 19.54 21.00 -24.26
CA ASN A 698 19.43 21.80 -23.03
C ASN A 698 20.13 21.18 -21.80
N ARG A 699 20.30 19.85 -21.78
CA ARG A 699 20.76 19.12 -20.60
C ARG A 699 22.29 19.00 -20.59
N LYS A 700 22.94 19.60 -19.58
CA LYS A 700 24.42 19.82 -19.52
C LYS A 700 25.28 18.58 -19.75
N ASP A 701 24.88 17.42 -19.24
CA ASP A 701 25.58 16.14 -19.37
C ASP A 701 25.26 15.39 -20.68
N CYS A 702 24.29 15.86 -21.47
CA CYS A 702 23.98 15.36 -22.81
C CYS A 702 24.56 16.24 -23.93
N ILE A 703 24.73 17.55 -23.72
CA ILE A 703 25.28 18.49 -24.71
C ILE A 703 26.59 17.97 -25.31
N GLY A 704 26.69 17.98 -26.65
CA GLY A 704 27.85 17.48 -27.40
C GLY A 704 27.89 15.97 -27.63
N ASN A 705 26.96 15.21 -27.05
CA ASN A 705 26.79 13.77 -27.31
C ASN A 705 25.69 13.56 -28.37
N LEU A 706 25.60 12.33 -28.92
CA LEU A 706 24.54 11.94 -29.86
C LEU A 706 23.40 11.14 -29.20
N VAL A 707 23.59 10.70 -27.97
CA VAL A 707 22.66 9.86 -27.20
C VAL A 707 22.65 10.33 -25.74
N PRO A 708 21.50 10.34 -25.02
CA PRO A 708 21.44 10.85 -23.65
C PRO A 708 22.35 10.07 -22.69
N THR A 709 23.40 10.73 -22.19
CA THR A 709 24.46 10.13 -21.36
C THR A 709 23.96 9.29 -20.18
N PRO A 710 22.91 9.67 -19.42
CA PRO A 710 22.38 8.83 -18.35
C PRO A 710 21.75 7.52 -18.84
N ILE A 711 21.06 7.56 -19.98
CA ILE A 711 20.42 6.38 -20.59
C ILE A 711 21.48 5.47 -21.20
N LYS A 712 22.50 6.04 -21.86
CA LYS A 712 23.66 5.27 -22.33
C LYS A 712 24.40 4.59 -21.17
N LYS A 713 24.70 5.29 -20.07
CA LYS A 713 25.24 4.69 -18.84
C LYS A 713 24.41 3.49 -18.35
N CYS A 714 23.08 3.59 -18.35
CA CYS A 714 22.21 2.49 -17.95
C CYS A 714 22.28 1.29 -18.90
N MET A 715 22.33 1.53 -20.22
CA MET A 715 22.44 0.48 -21.24
C MET A 715 23.83 -0.19 -21.23
N ASP A 716 24.91 0.58 -21.09
CA ASP A 716 26.28 0.07 -21.00
C ASP A 716 26.50 -0.74 -19.72
N PHE A 717 26.02 -0.25 -18.57
CA PHE A 717 26.10 -0.99 -17.30
C PHE A 717 25.34 -2.32 -17.37
N MET A 718 24.13 -2.31 -17.95
CA MET A 718 23.35 -3.51 -18.19
C MET A 718 24.07 -4.52 -19.09
N ARG A 719 24.67 -4.04 -20.20
CA ARG A 719 25.46 -4.87 -21.14
C ARG A 719 26.64 -5.56 -20.45
N ASN A 720 27.28 -4.87 -19.50
CA ASN A 720 28.51 -5.32 -18.86
C ASN A 720 28.30 -6.17 -17.58
N HIS A 721 27.13 -6.10 -16.95
CA HIS A 721 26.91 -6.68 -15.61
C HIS A 721 25.63 -7.54 -15.44
N HIS A 722 24.68 -7.49 -16.38
CA HIS A 722 23.36 -8.14 -16.23
C HIS A 722 22.83 -8.81 -17.52
N ALA A 723 23.67 -8.98 -18.55
CA ALA A 723 23.22 -9.43 -19.88
C ALA A 723 22.75 -10.90 -19.92
N ASP A 724 23.20 -11.68 -18.95
CA ASP A 724 22.86 -13.07 -18.61
C ASP A 724 21.51 -13.23 -17.88
N THR A 725 20.95 -12.12 -17.37
CA THR A 725 19.90 -12.20 -16.35
C THR A 725 18.56 -12.71 -16.91
N ARG A 726 18.10 -13.86 -16.43
CA ARG A 726 16.84 -14.52 -16.84
C ARG A 726 15.65 -13.55 -16.82
N GLY A 727 15.00 -13.37 -17.97
CA GLY A 727 13.83 -12.50 -18.12
C GLY A 727 14.15 -11.00 -18.10
N ILE A 728 15.40 -10.60 -18.39
CA ILE A 728 15.80 -9.20 -18.61
C ILE A 728 14.81 -8.47 -19.54
N PHE A 729 14.46 -7.23 -19.21
CA PHE A 729 13.37 -6.47 -19.82
C PHE A 729 11.94 -7.05 -19.76
N ARG A 730 11.71 -8.38 -19.73
CA ARG A 730 10.37 -8.97 -19.55
C ARG A 730 9.85 -8.80 -18.12
N ILE A 731 10.70 -9.02 -17.13
CA ILE A 731 10.35 -8.84 -15.71
C ILE A 731 10.29 -7.34 -15.36
N SER A 732 9.41 -6.99 -14.43
CA SER A 732 9.26 -5.62 -13.92
C SER A 732 9.89 -5.47 -12.55
N GLY A 733 10.93 -4.63 -12.42
CA GLY A 733 11.50 -4.29 -11.13
C GLY A 733 10.56 -3.43 -10.27
N ASN A 734 10.95 -3.22 -9.01
CA ASN A 734 10.17 -2.47 -8.02
C ASN A 734 9.85 -1.04 -8.51
N GLN A 735 8.58 -0.76 -8.80
CA GLN A 735 8.15 0.49 -9.40
C GLN A 735 8.38 1.71 -8.49
N ALA A 736 8.46 1.55 -7.17
CA ALA A 736 8.83 2.64 -6.26
C ALA A 736 10.29 3.07 -6.50
N THR A 737 11.20 2.10 -6.59
CA THR A 737 12.62 2.33 -6.91
C THR A 737 12.80 2.87 -8.33
N VAL A 738 12.04 2.37 -9.31
CA VAL A 738 12.05 2.92 -10.69
C VAL A 738 11.64 4.40 -10.69
N ASN A 739 10.57 4.76 -9.98
CA ASN A 739 10.11 6.15 -9.89
C ASN A 739 11.15 7.04 -9.18
N GLN A 740 11.77 6.54 -8.11
CA GLN A 740 12.84 7.21 -7.37
C GLN A 740 14.06 7.49 -8.27
N LEU A 741 14.54 6.49 -9.02
CA LEU A 741 15.65 6.66 -9.96
C LEU A 741 15.30 7.64 -11.10
N LYS A 742 14.07 7.59 -11.62
CA LYS A 742 13.56 8.58 -12.58
C LYS A 742 13.65 10.02 -12.03
N ILE A 743 13.28 10.23 -10.76
CA ILE A 743 13.35 11.55 -10.10
C ILE A 743 14.80 12.03 -10.02
N LEU A 744 15.72 11.19 -9.52
CA LEU A 744 17.15 11.53 -9.42
C LEU A 744 17.74 11.89 -10.80
N LEU A 745 17.48 11.06 -11.80
CA LEU A 745 17.96 11.32 -13.16
C LEU A 745 17.35 12.62 -13.73
N ASN A 746 16.05 12.89 -13.55
CA ASN A 746 15.40 14.13 -13.98
C ASN A 746 15.96 15.42 -13.35
N HIS A 747 16.74 15.32 -12.27
CA HIS A 747 17.37 16.46 -11.61
C HIS A 747 18.90 16.50 -11.78
N GLY A 748 19.44 15.64 -12.65
CA GLY A 748 20.87 15.62 -12.98
C GLY A 748 21.75 14.88 -11.96
N SER A 749 21.17 14.22 -10.96
CA SER A 749 21.93 13.46 -9.96
C SER A 749 22.65 12.28 -10.61
N ASN A 750 23.94 12.12 -10.34
CA ASN A 750 24.72 10.95 -10.78
C ASN A 750 24.39 9.75 -9.89
N VAL A 751 23.71 8.75 -10.45
CA VAL A 751 23.29 7.53 -9.75
C VAL A 751 24.39 6.46 -9.85
N ASP A 752 24.72 5.83 -8.73
CA ASP A 752 25.51 4.58 -8.72
C ASP A 752 24.61 3.39 -9.06
N LEU A 753 25.04 2.57 -10.02
CA LEU A 753 24.27 1.45 -10.56
C LEU A 753 24.63 0.10 -9.93
N HIS A 754 25.76 -0.02 -9.21
CA HIS A 754 26.20 -1.29 -8.59
C HIS A 754 25.26 -1.82 -7.49
N HIS A 755 24.34 -0.99 -7.01
CA HIS A 755 23.33 -1.33 -6.01
C HIS A 755 21.90 -1.21 -6.54
N VAL A 756 21.72 -1.12 -7.87
CA VAL A 756 20.42 -1.08 -8.54
C VAL A 756 20.07 -2.48 -9.05
N ASP A 757 18.86 -2.96 -8.73
CA ASP A 757 18.34 -4.21 -9.27
C ASP A 757 18.26 -4.18 -10.82
N CYS A 758 18.67 -5.28 -11.44
CA CYS A 758 18.65 -5.50 -12.88
C CYS A 758 17.27 -5.28 -13.54
N HIS A 759 16.18 -5.66 -12.86
CA HIS A 759 14.82 -5.46 -13.36
C HIS A 759 14.31 -4.04 -13.12
N VAL A 760 14.79 -3.34 -12.07
CA VAL A 760 14.58 -1.90 -11.87
C VAL A 760 15.29 -1.11 -12.98
N LEU A 761 16.54 -1.44 -13.30
CA LEU A 761 17.29 -0.83 -14.40
C LEU A 761 16.59 -1.09 -15.76
N SER A 762 16.13 -2.32 -15.98
CA SER A 762 15.32 -2.70 -17.13
C SER A 762 14.03 -1.87 -17.25
N SER A 763 13.30 -1.71 -16.14
CA SER A 763 12.09 -0.90 -16.10
C SER A 763 12.37 0.59 -16.33
N LEU A 764 13.49 1.11 -15.83
CA LEU A 764 13.90 2.51 -16.01
C LEU A 764 14.23 2.82 -17.48
N ILE A 765 14.97 1.94 -18.16
CA ILE A 765 15.27 2.07 -19.60
C ILE A 765 13.98 2.00 -20.43
N LYS A 766 13.10 1.01 -20.20
CA LYS A 766 11.78 0.92 -20.87
C LYS A 766 10.94 2.19 -20.66
N LEU A 767 10.95 2.73 -19.44
CA LEU A 767 10.18 3.91 -19.04
C LEU A 767 10.63 5.17 -19.80
N PHE A 768 11.92 5.32 -20.07
CA PHE A 768 12.45 6.46 -20.83
C PHE A 768 11.84 6.53 -22.23
N PHE A 769 11.96 5.45 -23.02
CA PHE A 769 11.39 5.38 -24.38
C PHE A 769 9.87 5.58 -24.39
N ARG A 770 9.17 5.00 -23.40
CA ARG A 770 7.71 5.12 -23.26
C ARG A 770 7.25 6.55 -23.00
N GLU A 771 8.05 7.33 -22.28
CA GLU A 771 7.71 8.72 -21.89
C GLU A 771 8.27 9.80 -22.81
N LEU A 772 9.07 9.48 -23.83
CA LEU A 772 9.34 10.43 -24.93
C LEU A 772 8.00 10.89 -25.54
N PRO A 773 7.70 12.19 -25.69
CA PRO A 773 6.39 12.64 -26.19
C PRO A 773 6.08 12.14 -27.61
N ASP A 774 7.07 12.23 -28.49
CA ASP A 774 7.14 11.61 -29.81
C ASP A 774 8.00 10.33 -29.66
N PRO A 775 7.55 9.13 -30.10
CA PRO A 775 8.27 7.88 -29.89
C PRO A 775 9.67 7.89 -30.52
N LEU A 776 10.51 6.92 -30.18
CA LEU A 776 11.86 6.79 -30.75
C LEU A 776 11.85 6.74 -32.28
N PHE A 777 10.88 6.07 -32.88
CA PHE A 777 10.70 6.05 -34.33
C PHE A 777 9.85 7.21 -34.88
N LYS A 778 9.37 8.10 -34.02
CA LYS A 778 8.40 9.18 -34.31
C LYS A 778 7.05 8.71 -34.84
N TYR A 779 6.00 9.51 -34.63
CA TYR A 779 4.67 9.19 -35.18
C TYR A 779 4.64 9.27 -36.72
N SER A 780 5.54 10.04 -37.35
CA SER A 780 5.50 10.36 -38.78
C SER A 780 5.90 9.24 -39.74
N ILE A 781 6.59 8.19 -39.27
CA ILE A 781 6.94 7.00 -40.06
C ILE A 781 6.28 5.71 -39.53
N TYR A 782 5.32 5.83 -38.60
CA TYR A 782 4.58 4.69 -38.05
C TYR A 782 3.97 3.83 -39.17
N ASP A 783 3.18 4.46 -40.05
CA ASP A 783 2.51 3.76 -41.15
C ASP A 783 3.50 3.18 -42.16
N GLU A 784 4.67 3.80 -42.35
CA GLU A 784 5.72 3.25 -43.21
C GLU A 784 6.28 1.93 -42.65
N ILE A 785 6.54 1.85 -41.34
CA ILE A 785 7.04 0.63 -40.68
C ILE A 785 5.99 -0.49 -40.74
N ILE A 786 4.73 -0.17 -40.46
CA ILE A 786 3.63 -1.15 -40.48
C ILE A 786 3.38 -1.68 -41.90
N ASN A 787 3.36 -0.80 -42.91
CA ASN A 787 3.16 -1.20 -44.30
C ASN A 787 4.39 -1.90 -44.89
N ALA A 788 5.61 -1.60 -44.41
CA ALA A 788 6.81 -2.33 -44.81
C ALA A 788 6.75 -3.82 -44.49
N VAL A 789 6.06 -4.22 -43.43
CA VAL A 789 5.74 -5.63 -43.14
C VAL A 789 4.51 -6.10 -43.91
N LYS A 790 3.37 -5.40 -43.81
CA LYS A 790 2.09 -5.86 -44.39
C LYS A 790 2.14 -6.10 -45.90
N GLU A 791 2.91 -5.30 -46.65
CA GLU A 791 3.01 -5.38 -48.10
C GLU A 791 4.11 -6.35 -48.61
N ALA A 792 5.05 -6.76 -47.75
CA ALA A 792 6.17 -7.60 -48.16
C ALA A 792 5.82 -9.10 -48.24
N GLY A 793 4.63 -9.49 -47.76
CA GLY A 793 4.22 -10.88 -47.63
C GLY A 793 5.20 -11.64 -46.72
N SER A 794 5.68 -12.79 -47.18
CA SER A 794 6.65 -13.62 -46.46
C SER A 794 8.13 -13.26 -46.74
N SER A 795 8.41 -12.15 -47.44
CA SER A 795 9.76 -11.83 -47.93
C SER A 795 10.55 -10.92 -46.97
N THR A 796 11.31 -11.54 -46.06
CA THR A 796 12.13 -10.83 -45.07
C THR A 796 13.16 -9.86 -45.68
N SER A 797 13.73 -10.17 -46.85
CA SER A 797 14.68 -9.27 -47.53
C SER A 797 14.03 -7.95 -47.95
N ILE A 798 12.79 -8.00 -48.46
CA ILE A 798 12.02 -6.80 -48.83
C ILE A 798 11.71 -5.97 -47.58
N ILE A 799 11.43 -6.61 -46.44
CA ILE A 799 11.23 -5.91 -45.16
C ILE A 799 12.51 -5.20 -44.74
N ILE A 800 13.68 -5.86 -44.82
CA ILE A 800 14.98 -5.28 -44.47
C ILE A 800 15.30 -4.07 -45.38
N GLU A 801 15.12 -4.18 -46.70
CA GLU A 801 15.37 -3.07 -47.63
C GLU A 801 14.46 -1.86 -47.34
N ARG A 802 13.16 -2.09 -47.13
CA ARG A 802 12.20 -1.04 -46.77
C ARG A 802 12.54 -0.40 -45.43
N LEU A 803 12.80 -1.19 -44.38
CA LEU A 803 13.18 -0.68 -43.06
C LEU A 803 14.49 0.11 -43.10
N LYS A 804 15.47 -0.29 -43.92
CA LYS A 804 16.72 0.46 -44.11
C LYS A 804 16.49 1.87 -44.64
N ILE A 805 15.58 2.02 -45.62
CA ILE A 805 15.17 3.33 -46.16
C ILE A 805 14.42 4.15 -45.10
N ILE A 806 13.55 3.51 -44.32
CA ILE A 806 12.75 4.16 -43.27
C ILE A 806 13.62 4.65 -42.10
N ILE A 807 14.53 3.81 -41.61
CA ILE A 807 15.49 4.13 -40.54
C ILE A 807 16.40 5.30 -40.94
N ALA A 808 16.80 5.37 -42.21
CA ALA A 808 17.60 6.48 -42.74
C ALA A 808 16.86 7.84 -42.79
N LYS A 809 15.54 7.88 -42.52
CA LYS A 809 14.77 9.13 -42.37
C LYS A 809 14.78 9.68 -40.94
N LEU A 810 15.25 8.91 -39.95
CA LEU A 810 15.24 9.34 -38.54
C LEU A 810 16.20 10.52 -38.31
N PRO A 811 15.79 11.56 -37.55
CA PRO A 811 16.71 12.62 -37.12
C PRO A 811 17.89 12.06 -36.32
N GLN A 812 19.04 12.73 -36.39
CA GLN A 812 20.33 12.21 -35.90
C GLN A 812 20.29 11.62 -34.48
N TYR A 813 19.70 12.34 -33.51
CA TYR A 813 19.57 11.85 -32.13
C TYR A 813 18.67 10.62 -32.01
N HIS A 814 17.60 10.53 -32.81
CA HIS A 814 16.70 9.38 -32.85
C HIS A 814 17.41 8.17 -33.49
N PHE A 815 18.14 8.37 -34.59
CA PHE A 815 18.92 7.31 -35.26
C PHE A 815 20.01 6.73 -34.35
N GLU A 816 20.83 7.59 -33.73
CA GLU A 816 21.93 7.12 -32.87
C GLU A 816 21.43 6.49 -31.56
N LEU A 817 20.35 7.02 -30.95
CA LEU A 817 19.72 6.38 -29.80
C LEU A 817 19.09 5.03 -30.16
N ALA A 818 18.48 4.89 -31.35
CA ALA A 818 17.98 3.61 -31.83
C ALA A 818 19.14 2.63 -32.08
N LYS A 819 20.23 3.07 -32.70
CA LYS A 819 21.43 2.27 -32.94
C LYS A 819 22.06 1.72 -31.65
N GLU A 820 22.18 2.54 -30.59
CA GLU A 820 22.62 2.05 -29.27
C GLU A 820 21.63 1.05 -28.65
N LEU A 821 20.31 1.30 -28.76
CA LEU A 821 19.28 0.39 -28.24
C LEU A 821 19.30 -0.96 -28.97
N PHE A 822 19.22 -0.98 -30.31
CA PHE A 822 19.22 -2.23 -31.06
C PHE A 822 20.58 -2.95 -30.96
N SER A 823 21.69 -2.24 -30.77
CA SER A 823 22.98 -2.85 -30.39
C SER A 823 22.91 -3.59 -29.05
N LEU A 824 22.16 -3.07 -28.06
CA LEU A 824 21.93 -3.78 -26.79
C LEU A 824 21.00 -4.98 -26.99
N LEU A 825 19.88 -4.82 -27.71
CA LEU A 825 18.91 -5.90 -27.93
C LEU A 825 19.50 -7.04 -28.79
N TYR A 826 20.31 -6.72 -29.80
CA TYR A 826 21.04 -7.69 -30.61
C TYR A 826 22.03 -8.50 -29.78
N TYR A 827 22.79 -7.84 -28.89
CA TYR A 827 23.68 -8.53 -27.96
C TYR A 827 22.91 -9.43 -26.98
N LEU A 828 21.83 -8.93 -26.37
CA LEU A 828 21.04 -9.73 -25.43
C LEU A 828 20.43 -10.97 -26.08
N GLN A 829 19.98 -10.92 -27.34
CA GLN A 829 19.47 -12.13 -28.00
C GLN A 829 20.57 -13.14 -28.39
N THR A 830 21.84 -12.72 -28.52
CA THR A 830 22.96 -13.69 -28.62
C THR A 830 23.23 -14.46 -27.33
N LEU A 831 22.70 -13.99 -26.19
CA LEU A 831 22.73 -14.66 -24.89
C LEU A 831 21.35 -15.24 -24.51
N SER A 832 20.47 -15.48 -25.49
CA SER A 832 19.07 -15.87 -25.23
C SER A 832 18.88 -17.27 -24.66
N GLU A 833 19.91 -18.12 -24.69
CA GLU A 833 19.94 -19.40 -23.98
C GLU A 833 20.11 -19.23 -22.46
N GLU A 834 20.81 -18.18 -22.02
CA GLU A 834 21.01 -17.87 -20.59
C GLU A 834 19.88 -16.98 -20.06
N ASN A 835 19.61 -15.86 -20.76
CA ASN A 835 18.68 -14.84 -20.30
C ASN A 835 17.21 -15.10 -20.70
N MET A 836 16.93 -16.13 -21.52
CA MET A 836 15.61 -16.52 -22.04
C MET A 836 14.89 -15.44 -22.90
N MET A 837 15.63 -14.46 -23.44
CA MET A 837 15.11 -13.30 -24.15
C MET A 837 15.65 -13.22 -25.58
N ASN A 838 15.10 -14.07 -26.45
CA ASN A 838 15.35 -14.00 -27.90
C ASN A 838 14.78 -12.71 -28.53
N ALA A 839 15.09 -12.47 -29.81
CA ALA A 839 14.67 -11.27 -30.53
C ALA A 839 13.15 -11.04 -30.49
N HIS A 840 12.34 -12.08 -30.63
CA HIS A 840 10.87 -12.00 -30.54
C HIS A 840 10.40 -11.54 -29.16
N ASN A 841 10.92 -12.15 -28.08
CA ASN A 841 10.58 -11.78 -26.70
C ASN A 841 10.98 -10.33 -26.39
N LEU A 842 12.14 -9.87 -26.90
CA LEU A 842 12.57 -8.47 -26.79
C LEU A 842 11.72 -7.53 -27.64
N ALA A 843 11.28 -7.95 -28.83
CA ALA A 843 10.43 -7.17 -29.72
C ALA A 843 9.03 -6.91 -29.14
N ILE A 844 8.39 -7.92 -28.52
CA ILE A 844 7.12 -7.76 -27.80
C ILE A 844 7.26 -6.70 -26.70
N VAL A 845 8.40 -6.68 -26.00
CA VAL A 845 8.65 -5.72 -24.91
C VAL A 845 8.96 -4.32 -25.45
N PHE A 846 9.85 -4.19 -26.44
CA PHE A 846 10.34 -2.88 -26.87
C PHE A 846 9.48 -2.19 -27.92
N GLY A 847 8.91 -2.95 -28.87
CA GLY A 847 8.07 -2.44 -29.96
C GLY A 847 7.08 -1.36 -29.52
N PRO A 848 6.12 -1.66 -28.62
CA PRO A 848 5.10 -0.69 -28.18
C PRO A 848 5.63 0.45 -27.31
N ASN A 849 6.91 0.43 -26.91
CA ASN A 849 7.57 1.55 -26.24
C ASN A 849 8.28 2.48 -27.23
N ILE A 850 8.83 1.95 -28.34
CA ILE A 850 9.66 2.68 -29.31
C ILE A 850 8.92 3.07 -30.61
N ILE A 851 7.86 2.35 -30.98
CA ILE A 851 6.97 2.60 -32.12
C ILE A 851 5.55 2.66 -31.56
N ARG A 852 4.82 3.76 -31.80
CA ARG A 852 3.48 3.98 -31.25
C ARG A 852 2.60 4.66 -32.27
N SER A 853 1.32 4.28 -32.31
CA SER A 853 0.32 4.94 -33.16
C SER A 853 -0.15 6.24 -32.51
N ASN A 854 -0.44 7.26 -33.32
CA ASN A 854 -1.20 8.45 -32.90
C ASN A 854 -2.70 8.35 -33.25
N SER A 855 -3.17 7.14 -33.61
CA SER A 855 -4.57 6.92 -33.97
C SER A 855 -5.50 7.09 -32.76
N PRO A 856 -6.58 7.89 -32.87
CA PRO A 856 -7.58 8.03 -31.82
C PRO A 856 -8.49 6.79 -31.69
N ASN A 857 -8.31 5.76 -32.53
CA ASN A 857 -9.05 4.49 -32.46
C ASN A 857 -8.12 3.37 -31.94
N PRO A 858 -8.27 2.93 -30.68
CA PRO A 858 -7.44 1.87 -30.09
C PRO A 858 -7.50 0.53 -30.83
N LEU A 859 -8.58 0.24 -31.57
CA LEU A 859 -8.73 -1.03 -32.29
C LEU A 859 -7.75 -1.16 -33.46
N LEU A 860 -7.35 -0.04 -34.08
CA LEU A 860 -6.35 -0.06 -35.17
C LEU A 860 -4.96 -0.36 -34.62
N ALA A 861 -4.56 0.30 -33.53
CA ALA A 861 -3.29 0.03 -32.85
C ALA A 861 -3.18 -1.44 -32.38
N LEU A 862 -4.29 -2.07 -31.99
CA LEU A 862 -4.33 -3.49 -31.65
C LEU A 862 -4.12 -4.42 -32.86
N GLN A 863 -4.64 -4.06 -34.04
CA GLN A 863 -4.42 -4.82 -35.28
C GLN A 863 -2.96 -4.73 -35.76
N ASP A 864 -2.29 -3.60 -35.49
CA ASP A 864 -0.91 -3.35 -35.91
C ASP A 864 0.15 -4.01 -35.01
N ASN A 865 -0.21 -4.49 -33.82
CA ASN A 865 0.72 -5.12 -32.87
C ASN A 865 1.55 -6.27 -33.46
N GLY A 866 0.96 -7.13 -34.31
CA GLY A 866 1.67 -8.23 -34.96
C GLY A 866 2.76 -7.74 -35.92
N PRO A 867 2.39 -6.97 -36.98
CA PRO A 867 3.35 -6.31 -37.88
C PRO A 867 4.40 -5.46 -37.16
N LEU A 868 4.02 -4.73 -36.11
CA LEU A 868 4.92 -3.90 -35.28
C LEU A 868 5.94 -4.75 -34.52
N THR A 869 5.51 -5.86 -33.91
CA THR A 869 6.40 -6.81 -33.23
C THR A 869 7.37 -7.42 -34.23
N TYR A 870 6.89 -7.90 -35.38
CA TYR A 870 7.76 -8.51 -36.39
C TYR A 870 8.74 -7.50 -37.01
N ALA A 871 8.32 -6.26 -37.29
CA ALA A 871 9.24 -5.21 -37.71
C ALA A 871 10.34 -4.95 -36.67
N THR A 872 9.99 -4.94 -35.38
CA THR A 872 10.94 -4.77 -34.28
C THR A 872 11.89 -5.97 -34.16
N GLU A 873 11.38 -7.19 -34.33
CA GLU A 873 12.18 -8.42 -34.35
C GLU A 873 13.20 -8.43 -35.49
N ILE A 874 12.78 -8.04 -36.71
CA ILE A 874 13.69 -7.87 -37.85
C ILE A 874 14.75 -6.79 -37.57
N MET A 875 14.38 -5.67 -36.92
CA MET A 875 15.34 -4.64 -36.52
C MET A 875 16.36 -5.11 -35.46
N ILE A 876 16.01 -6.09 -34.63
CA ILE A 876 16.94 -6.75 -33.70
C ILE A 876 17.83 -7.74 -34.47
N CYS A 877 17.24 -8.73 -35.15
CA CYS A 877 17.97 -9.82 -35.82
C CYS A 877 18.96 -9.33 -36.90
N TYR A 878 18.60 -8.26 -37.62
CA TYR A 878 19.37 -7.73 -38.76
C TYR A 878 20.02 -6.38 -38.43
N TYR A 879 20.35 -6.14 -37.15
CA TYR A 879 20.95 -4.90 -36.64
C TYR A 879 22.07 -4.35 -37.54
N ASP A 880 23.08 -5.16 -37.90
CA ASP A 880 24.19 -4.70 -38.73
C ASP A 880 23.75 -4.24 -40.12
N GLN A 881 22.87 -5.01 -40.77
CA GLN A 881 22.38 -4.68 -42.11
C GLN A 881 21.59 -3.37 -42.14
N LEU A 882 21.00 -2.96 -41.01
CA LEU A 882 20.13 -1.79 -40.89
C LEU A 882 20.85 -0.57 -40.30
N PHE A 883 21.77 -0.75 -39.35
CA PHE A 883 22.36 0.34 -38.56
C PHE A 883 23.88 0.54 -38.73
N THR A 884 24.64 -0.41 -39.32
CA THR A 884 26.12 -0.27 -39.47
C THR A 884 26.60 0.03 -40.90
N THR A 885 25.70 0.05 -41.89
CA THR A 885 26.06 0.48 -43.26
C THR A 885 26.20 2.01 -43.37
N ASN A 886 27.31 2.50 -43.91
CA ASN A 886 27.59 3.94 -44.08
C ASN A 886 26.47 4.68 -44.86
N GLN A 887 25.74 5.57 -44.17
CA GLN A 887 24.63 6.35 -44.74
C GLN A 887 25.04 7.30 -45.88
N SER A 888 26.32 7.70 -45.95
CA SER A 888 26.86 8.62 -46.96
C SER A 888 26.64 8.17 -48.41
N VAL A 889 26.51 6.86 -48.66
CA VAL A 889 26.30 6.31 -50.02
C VAL A 889 24.84 6.43 -50.50
N ILE A 890 23.88 6.59 -49.58
CA ILE A 890 22.44 6.56 -49.90
C ILE A 890 21.91 7.93 -50.36
N ILE A 891 22.54 9.03 -49.89
CA ILE A 891 22.07 10.39 -50.15
C ILE A 891 22.40 10.83 -51.60
N GLU A 892 23.59 10.52 -52.12
CA GLU A 892 24.00 10.96 -53.46
C GLU A 892 23.20 10.29 -54.59
N ASN A 893 22.86 9.00 -54.43
CA ASN A 893 22.18 8.23 -55.48
C ASN A 893 20.72 8.65 -55.74
N ASN A 894 20.06 9.30 -54.77
CA ASN A 894 18.67 9.72 -54.90
C ASN A 894 18.49 11.14 -55.48
N ALA A 895 19.57 11.84 -55.80
CA ALA A 895 19.56 13.24 -56.24
C ALA A 895 19.27 13.46 -57.75
N ARG A 896 18.55 12.55 -58.43
CA ARG A 896 18.16 12.68 -59.85
C ARG A 896 16.66 12.45 -60.07
N PRO A 897 15.89 13.46 -60.52
CA PRO A 897 14.44 13.31 -60.72
C PRO A 897 14.13 12.52 -61.99
N VAL A 898 13.31 11.48 -61.87
CA VAL A 898 12.83 10.66 -63.00
C VAL A 898 11.50 11.22 -63.52
N SER A 899 11.50 11.76 -64.73
CA SER A 899 10.27 12.17 -65.43
C SER A 899 9.50 10.97 -65.96
N ARG A 900 8.16 11.06 -65.92
CA ARG A 900 7.24 10.01 -66.36
C ARG A 900 7.34 9.71 -67.86
N ASN A 901 7.31 8.43 -68.24
CA ASN A 901 6.26 7.80 -69.08
C ASN A 901 6.75 6.49 -69.73
N HIS A 902 6.10 5.35 -69.46
CA HIS A 902 5.39 4.51 -70.45
C HIS A 902 4.75 3.27 -69.77
N ARG A 903 3.84 2.59 -70.50
CA ARG A 903 3.18 1.32 -70.09
C ARG A 903 3.99 0.10 -70.56
N PRO A 904 3.72 -1.12 -70.04
CA PRO A 904 4.65 -2.25 -70.14
C PRO A 904 4.66 -2.95 -71.50
N GLN A 905 5.75 -3.67 -71.76
CA GLN A 905 5.85 -4.76 -72.73
C GLN A 905 6.28 -6.06 -72.04
N ALA A 906 6.14 -7.18 -72.73
CA ALA A 906 6.24 -8.53 -72.16
C ALA A 906 7.67 -9.09 -72.08
N LEU A 907 7.78 -10.31 -71.56
CA LEU A 907 9.00 -11.11 -71.49
C LEU A 907 9.59 -11.40 -72.89
N ASN A 908 10.90 -11.66 -72.93
CA ASN A 908 11.60 -12.28 -74.06
C ASN A 908 12.18 -13.64 -73.63
N ASP A 909 12.11 -14.64 -74.51
CA ASP A 909 12.40 -16.05 -74.21
C ASP A 909 13.90 -16.41 -74.12
N GLY A 910 14.71 -15.59 -73.44
CA GLY A 910 16.16 -15.82 -73.28
C GLY A 910 16.53 -16.70 -72.07
N ASP A 911 15.88 -16.47 -70.92
CA ASP A 911 16.38 -16.97 -69.62
C ASP A 911 15.75 -18.31 -69.17
N LEU A 912 14.66 -18.74 -69.82
CA LEU A 912 13.89 -19.93 -69.40
C LEU A 912 14.57 -21.27 -69.74
N GLU A 913 15.53 -21.30 -70.68
CA GLU A 913 16.25 -22.52 -71.07
C GLU A 913 17.46 -22.83 -70.17
N LYS A 914 18.06 -21.82 -69.51
CA LYS A 914 19.21 -22.05 -68.60
C LYS A 914 18.81 -22.72 -67.28
N LEU A 915 17.54 -22.66 -66.89
CA LEU A 915 17.04 -23.22 -65.64
C LEU A 915 16.64 -24.71 -65.73
N LYS A 916 16.82 -25.36 -66.88
CA LYS A 916 16.43 -26.78 -67.10
C LYS A 916 17.59 -27.78 -67.08
N SER A 917 18.82 -27.36 -66.76
CA SER A 917 20.04 -28.15 -67.04
C SER A 917 20.80 -28.67 -65.82
N LEU A 918 20.28 -28.55 -64.59
CA LEU A 918 20.89 -29.11 -63.38
C LEU A 918 19.82 -29.86 -62.56
N ASN A 919 19.96 -31.18 -62.51
CA ASN A 919 19.05 -32.10 -61.83
C ASN A 919 19.34 -32.21 -60.33
N PHE A 920 18.33 -32.65 -59.57
CA PHE A 920 18.51 -33.35 -58.30
C PHE A 920 19.25 -34.68 -58.52
N ASP A 921 20.09 -35.10 -57.57
CA ASP A 921 19.81 -36.33 -56.79
C ASP A 921 20.85 -36.62 -55.69
N GLN A 922 20.39 -37.32 -54.65
CA GLN A 922 21.15 -38.11 -53.67
C GLN A 922 22.05 -37.34 -52.67
N GLN A 923 22.12 -37.73 -51.39
CA GLN A 923 21.43 -38.83 -50.68
C GLN A 923 21.13 -38.46 -49.22
#